data_AF-A0A1Q3DXL7-F1
#
_entry.id   AF-A0A1Q3DXL7-F1
#
_cell.length_a   1.000
_cell.length_b   1.000
_cell.length_c   1.000
_cell.angle_alpha   90.00
_cell.angle_beta   90.00
_cell.angle_gamma   90.00
#
_symmetry.space_group_name_H-M   'P 1'
#
loop_
_entity.id
_entity.type
_entity.pdbx_description
1 polymer ?
#
loop_
_entity_poly.entity_id
_entity_poly.type
_entity_poly.pdbx_seq_one_letter_code
_entity_poly.pdbx_strand_id
1 'polypeptide(L)'
;MSSFNEAQKKEIIVLGAGVIGLTTAIKILEDKGADYSVTIIAETFPTDPRTIKYTSFWAGAQYVATRTEDLNLRRMERESFDVVWAMSEPGSGVAEGCLLRCTDYAHLPEEERHPDGEDHPCAFMPDFRQLRPEELASGAVQGFACTAVTFDIPRYLPYLLARFTSGGGSIIRGSVAHIQQVLEGGTKLFASANSLRKPSPPDAVILCVGLGARFLGGVEDKDVIPVRGQTVLLRAPWVRTMPVLRDLKDGAMPPYVIPRKGGDVIVGGTYHPNDWYPHPRPEITERILARGLKLCPDLAPPEIRAEREPTVDDLRPLILDVGVGFRPYRNGGVRVGVEWMDSSPLKDKGKKVPVVFNYGHGGNGYQAAWGSAIIALEYLEDDPAGGLPSKIERVLTRLESAAMRLLYVRFGHDAIATCEFCISWDDFSLYVLPSALWDYLREVFIVGALTLRGTRHAQHRSFSVGVLVAAAMFEAYFTLTAKVSIPKDFEDPSSAWRNIERLYGGYGVVMWHDVLLLARRIVFLVLPIAVHFVLKPSPLPLSSTVLLNSVPQGGTAPVPPEALAFHTLQSLTTKLQLLRLTRGAIPRNPTLRAAAESYWAAERQEGECIRADEDVQDMARRLGLGFDESSKSGTGDVTSEGPLLKQVKAAVQKLINQGYVPSPFWKPSPPQSPGGS
;
A
#
# COMPACT_ATOMS: atom_id res chain seq x y z
N MET A 1 -30.44 -33.18 -9.31
CA MET A 1 -29.09 -33.23 -9.91
C MET A 1 -28.47 -31.85 -9.79
N SER A 2 -27.71 -31.59 -8.75
CA SER A 2 -26.77 -30.46 -8.70
C SER A 2 -25.38 -31.07 -8.63
N SER A 3 -24.67 -31.09 -9.76
CA SER A 3 -23.26 -31.43 -9.79
C SER A 3 -22.52 -30.33 -9.02
N PHE A 4 -22.14 -30.60 -7.78
CA PHE A 4 -21.09 -29.85 -7.11
C PHE A 4 -19.82 -30.05 -7.94
N ASN A 5 -19.48 -29.06 -8.75
CA ASN A 5 -18.21 -29.01 -9.44
C ASN A 5 -17.19 -28.61 -8.37
N GLU A 6 -16.69 -29.60 -7.62
CA GLU A 6 -15.62 -29.41 -6.65
C GLU A 6 -14.43 -28.83 -7.42
N ALA A 7 -14.05 -27.58 -7.14
CA ALA A 7 -12.96 -26.93 -7.84
C ALA A 7 -11.70 -27.79 -7.68
N GLN A 8 -11.09 -28.16 -8.80
CA GLN A 8 -9.91 -29.01 -8.79
C GLN A 8 -8.77 -28.26 -8.08
N LYS A 9 -8.31 -28.79 -6.94
CA LYS A 9 -7.18 -28.23 -6.19
C LYS A 9 -5.92 -28.19 -7.05
N LYS A 10 -5.14 -27.12 -6.91
CA LYS A 10 -3.84 -26.94 -7.56
C LYS A 10 -2.82 -27.92 -6.96
N GLU A 11 -2.00 -28.56 -7.80
CA GLU A 11 -1.00 -29.55 -7.37
C GLU A 11 0.32 -28.87 -6.98
N ILE A 12 0.69 -28.95 -5.70
CA ILE A 12 1.94 -28.43 -5.16
C ILE A 12 2.85 -29.60 -4.77
N ILE A 13 4.06 -29.61 -5.31
CA ILE A 13 5.05 -30.64 -5.00
C ILE A 13 6.17 -30.05 -4.14
N VAL A 14 6.42 -30.63 -2.98
CA VAL A 14 7.57 -30.30 -2.12
C VAL A 14 8.64 -31.37 -2.29
N LEU A 15 9.83 -30.99 -2.75
CA LEU A 15 10.98 -31.90 -2.87
C LEU A 15 11.82 -31.88 -1.60
N GLY A 16 11.87 -33.03 -0.92
CA GLY A 16 12.61 -33.23 0.31
C GLY A 16 11.70 -33.28 1.55
N ALA A 17 11.94 -34.28 2.40
CA ALA A 17 11.18 -34.49 3.65
C ALA A 17 12.00 -34.16 4.90
N GLY A 18 12.99 -33.26 4.78
CA GLY A 18 13.71 -32.70 5.93
C GLY A 18 12.81 -31.78 6.76
N VAL A 19 13.31 -31.25 7.88
CA VAL A 19 12.56 -30.31 8.72
C VAL A 19 11.95 -29.16 7.90
N ILE A 20 12.72 -28.59 6.96
CA ILE A 20 12.29 -27.49 6.08
C ILE A 20 11.14 -27.93 5.15
N GLY A 21 11.28 -29.10 4.52
CA GLY A 21 10.24 -29.61 3.60
C GLY A 21 8.96 -29.97 4.34
N LEU A 22 9.08 -30.59 5.52
CA LEU A 22 7.93 -30.94 6.36
C LEU A 22 7.21 -29.69 6.86
N THR A 23 7.92 -28.70 7.42
CA THR A 23 7.28 -27.46 7.90
C THR A 23 6.66 -26.68 6.76
N THR A 24 7.32 -26.61 5.60
CA THR A 24 6.77 -25.94 4.40
C THR A 24 5.50 -26.62 3.91
N ALA A 25 5.52 -27.96 3.78
CA ALA A 25 4.35 -28.71 3.32
C ALA A 25 3.16 -28.60 4.30
N ILE A 26 3.42 -28.65 5.61
CA ILE A 26 2.39 -28.44 6.64
C ILE A 26 1.83 -27.03 6.54
N LYS A 27 2.68 -26.00 6.43
CA LYS A 27 2.24 -24.61 6.39
C LYS A 27 1.31 -24.33 5.20
N ILE A 28 1.66 -24.84 4.02
CA ILE A 28 0.80 -24.73 2.83
C ILE A 28 -0.53 -25.44 3.05
N LEU A 29 -0.50 -26.65 3.64
CA LEU A 29 -1.70 -27.45 3.86
C LEU A 29 -2.64 -26.80 4.89
N GLU A 30 -2.10 -26.23 5.96
CA GLU A 30 -2.88 -25.58 7.02
C GLU A 30 -3.49 -24.25 6.56
N ASP A 31 -2.73 -23.43 5.85
CA ASP A 31 -3.20 -22.11 5.42
C ASP A 31 -4.04 -22.16 4.15
N LYS A 32 -3.77 -23.13 3.26
CA LYS A 32 -4.27 -23.17 1.88
C LYS A 32 -4.71 -24.57 1.42
N GLY A 33 -4.97 -25.49 2.35
CA GLY A 33 -5.40 -26.85 2.02
C GLY A 33 -6.75 -26.96 1.31
N ALA A 34 -7.56 -25.89 1.29
CA ALA A 34 -8.74 -25.79 0.45
C ALA A 34 -8.40 -25.64 -1.04
N ASP A 35 -7.34 -24.89 -1.36
CA ASP A 35 -6.92 -24.54 -2.72
C ASP A 35 -5.85 -25.49 -3.27
N TYR A 36 -5.03 -26.06 -2.39
CA TYR A 36 -3.86 -26.87 -2.75
C TYR A 36 -3.99 -28.34 -2.35
N SER A 37 -3.46 -29.19 -3.23
CA SER A 37 -3.10 -30.57 -2.93
C SER A 37 -1.59 -30.67 -2.82
N VAL A 38 -1.08 -31.00 -1.63
CA VAL A 38 0.36 -30.96 -1.34
C VAL A 38 0.91 -32.38 -1.30
N THR A 39 1.95 -32.63 -2.09
CA THR A 39 2.67 -33.92 -2.11
C THR A 39 4.15 -33.72 -1.83
N ILE A 40 4.70 -34.44 -0.86
CA ILE A 40 6.14 -34.50 -0.60
C ILE A 40 6.76 -35.64 -1.41
N ILE A 41 7.77 -35.33 -2.22
CA ILE A 41 8.60 -36.34 -2.91
C ILE A 41 9.99 -36.32 -2.28
N ALA A 42 10.43 -37.46 -1.74
CA ALA A 42 11.75 -37.56 -1.11
C ALA A 42 12.35 -38.98 -1.19
N GLU A 43 13.67 -39.07 -1.18
CA GLU A 43 14.40 -40.34 -1.07
C GLU A 43 14.38 -40.88 0.36
N THR A 44 14.49 -39.98 1.34
CA THR A 44 14.59 -40.30 2.78
C THR A 44 13.52 -39.56 3.58
N PHE A 45 12.86 -40.29 4.48
CA PHE A 45 11.81 -39.81 5.38
C PHE A 45 12.22 -39.98 6.86
N PRO A 46 11.53 -39.28 7.79
CA PRO A 46 11.76 -39.38 9.24
C PRO A 46 11.75 -40.78 9.85
N THR A 47 11.14 -41.77 9.20
CA THR A 47 11.05 -43.15 9.69
C THR A 47 12.15 -44.07 9.15
N ASP A 48 13.02 -43.55 8.27
CA ASP A 48 14.10 -44.33 7.67
C ASP A 48 15.34 -44.42 8.58
N PRO A 49 16.24 -45.39 8.33
CA PRO A 49 17.54 -45.41 8.97
C PRO A 49 18.31 -44.09 8.76
N ARG A 50 19.02 -43.65 9.81
CA ARG A 50 19.80 -42.40 9.77
C ARG A 50 20.89 -42.49 8.70
N THR A 51 20.99 -41.44 7.88
CA THR A 51 21.96 -41.33 6.79
C THR A 51 22.47 -39.90 6.69
N ILE A 52 23.72 -39.73 6.27
CA ILE A 52 24.33 -38.40 6.02
C ILE A 52 23.65 -37.62 4.90
N LYS A 53 22.91 -38.30 4.01
CA LYS A 53 22.10 -37.64 2.97
C LYS A 53 20.92 -36.86 3.54
N TYR A 54 20.53 -37.13 4.78
CA TYR A 54 19.38 -36.52 5.45
C TYR A 54 19.85 -35.82 6.73
N THR A 55 20.18 -34.53 6.62
CA THR A 55 20.78 -33.75 7.71
C THR A 55 19.90 -33.67 8.95
N SER A 56 18.57 -33.63 8.79
CA SER A 56 17.65 -33.30 9.88
C SER A 56 17.76 -34.25 11.09
N PHE A 57 18.14 -35.52 10.89
CA PHE A 57 18.35 -36.47 11.99
C PHE A 57 19.52 -36.12 12.93
N TRP A 58 20.52 -35.40 12.42
CA TRP A 58 21.80 -35.20 13.09
C TRP A 58 21.85 -33.91 13.91
N ALA A 59 20.80 -33.09 13.85
CA ALA A 59 20.75 -31.85 14.60
C ALA A 59 20.61 -32.10 16.11
N GLY A 60 20.99 -31.09 16.91
CA GLY A 60 20.77 -31.09 18.36
C GLY A 60 19.32 -31.37 18.72
N ALA A 61 18.35 -30.51 18.38
CA ALA A 61 18.48 -29.13 17.91
C ALA A 61 17.98 -28.17 19.00
N GLN A 62 18.32 -26.89 18.88
CA GLN A 62 17.89 -25.85 19.80
C GLN A 62 17.55 -24.57 19.05
N TYR A 63 16.75 -23.72 19.68
CA TYR A 63 16.52 -22.37 19.22
C TYR A 63 17.58 -21.45 19.81
N VAL A 64 18.43 -20.85 18.97
CA VAL A 64 19.40 -19.83 19.37
C VAL A 64 19.32 -18.67 18.39
N ALA A 65 18.97 -17.46 18.85
CA ALA A 65 18.92 -16.30 17.96
C ALA A 65 20.31 -16.03 17.39
N THR A 66 20.40 -15.94 16.06
CA THR A 66 21.65 -15.66 15.37
C THR A 66 21.87 -14.16 15.32
N ARG A 67 23.06 -13.70 15.72
CA ARG A 67 23.52 -12.35 15.36
C ARG A 67 23.91 -12.35 13.89
N THR A 68 23.02 -11.86 13.04
CA THR A 68 23.20 -11.84 11.58
C THR A 68 22.74 -10.49 11.03
N GLU A 69 23.37 -9.96 10.00
CA GLU A 69 22.85 -8.80 9.26
C GLU A 69 21.79 -9.19 8.22
N ASP A 70 21.59 -10.49 8.00
CA ASP A 70 20.55 -11.01 7.12
C ASP A 70 19.17 -10.83 7.76
N LEU A 71 18.45 -9.80 7.31
CA LEU A 71 17.11 -9.48 7.77
C LEU A 71 16.08 -10.60 7.49
N ASN A 72 16.26 -11.36 6.40
CA ASN A 72 15.40 -12.49 6.10
C ASN A 72 15.61 -13.60 7.13
N LEU A 73 16.86 -13.91 7.46
CA LEU A 73 17.15 -14.88 8.52
C LEU A 73 16.62 -14.43 9.88
N ARG A 74 16.75 -13.14 10.25
CA ARG A 74 16.16 -12.60 11.49
C ARG A 74 14.64 -12.78 11.53
N ARG A 75 13.96 -12.47 10.41
CA ARG A 75 12.52 -12.68 10.27
C ARG A 75 12.15 -14.16 10.41
N MET A 76 12.85 -15.04 9.69
CA MET A 76 12.60 -16.49 9.72
C MET A 76 12.75 -17.05 11.13
N GLU A 77 13.79 -16.63 11.85
CA GLU A 77 14.01 -17.00 13.23
C GLU A 77 12.84 -16.52 14.09
N ARG A 78 12.55 -15.22 14.07
CA ARG A 78 11.50 -14.62 14.90
C ARG A 78 10.14 -15.31 14.74
N GLU A 79 9.69 -15.48 13.50
CA GLU A 79 8.41 -16.14 13.20
C GLU A 79 8.45 -17.62 13.62
N SER A 80 9.59 -18.29 13.44
CA SER A 80 9.74 -19.67 13.91
C SER A 80 9.69 -19.80 15.42
N PHE A 81 10.23 -18.83 16.15
CA PHE A 81 10.17 -18.82 17.61
C PHE A 81 8.71 -18.79 18.08
N ASP A 82 7.90 -17.88 17.55
CA ASP A 82 6.52 -17.72 17.98
C ASP A 82 5.72 -19.03 17.76
N VAL A 83 5.93 -19.71 16.61
CA VAL A 83 5.28 -21.01 16.31
C VAL A 83 5.78 -22.11 17.26
N VAL A 84 7.09 -22.24 17.43
CA VAL A 84 7.69 -23.30 18.27
C VAL A 84 7.38 -23.07 19.75
N TRP A 85 7.32 -21.81 20.17
CA TRP A 85 6.93 -21.43 21.52
C TRP A 85 5.51 -21.90 21.81
N ALA A 86 4.54 -21.57 20.95
CA ALA A 86 3.16 -22.04 21.08
C ALA A 86 3.05 -23.58 21.09
N MET A 87 3.79 -24.27 20.21
CA MET A 87 3.82 -25.74 20.18
C MET A 87 4.39 -26.37 21.47
N SER A 88 5.22 -25.63 22.21
CA SER A 88 5.82 -26.09 23.47
C SER A 88 4.99 -25.75 24.71
N GLU A 89 3.85 -25.08 24.56
CA GLU A 89 2.96 -24.76 25.68
C GLU A 89 2.34 -26.02 26.31
N PRO A 90 2.17 -26.05 27.65
CA PRO A 90 1.41 -27.10 28.31
C PRO A 90 0.01 -27.23 27.72
N GLY A 91 -0.35 -28.43 27.28
CA GLY A 91 -1.66 -28.68 26.66
C GLY A 91 -1.69 -28.59 25.13
N SER A 92 -0.57 -28.28 24.47
CA SER A 92 -0.43 -28.30 22.99
C SER A 92 -0.39 -29.73 22.38
N GLY A 93 -0.93 -30.72 23.10
CA GLY A 93 -1.05 -32.11 22.67
C GLY A 93 0.31 -32.79 22.44
N VAL A 94 0.43 -33.53 21.33
CA VAL A 94 1.65 -34.30 20.99
C VAL A 94 2.86 -33.39 20.77
N ALA A 95 2.64 -32.14 20.36
CA ALA A 95 3.70 -31.17 20.09
C ALA A 95 4.53 -30.85 21.34
N GLU A 96 3.88 -30.74 22.50
CA GLU A 96 4.52 -30.48 23.79
C GLU A 96 5.53 -31.59 24.15
N GLY A 97 5.23 -32.84 23.80
CA GLY A 97 6.10 -33.99 24.03
C GLY A 97 7.37 -34.01 23.17
N CYS A 98 7.42 -33.16 22.14
CA CYS A 98 8.55 -33.05 21.21
C CYS A 98 9.51 -31.90 21.54
N LEU A 99 9.12 -31.00 22.46
CA LEU A 99 9.80 -29.74 22.73
C LEU A 99 10.07 -29.59 24.23
N LEU A 100 11.24 -29.07 24.58
CA LEU A 100 11.60 -28.77 25.96
C LEU A 100 11.95 -27.29 26.07
N ARG A 101 11.16 -26.56 26.87
CA ARG A 101 11.54 -25.22 27.33
C ARG A 101 12.63 -25.36 28.38
N CYS A 102 13.75 -24.69 28.18
CA CYS A 102 14.88 -24.69 29.11
C CYS A 102 15.64 -23.38 29.07
N THR A 103 16.36 -23.09 30.14
CA THR A 103 17.21 -21.91 30.23
C THR A 103 18.48 -22.10 29.42
N ASP A 104 18.68 -21.20 28.46
CA ASP A 104 19.93 -20.99 27.75
C ASP A 104 20.87 -20.13 28.59
N TYR A 105 22.12 -20.54 28.66
CA TYR A 105 23.20 -19.79 29.30
C TYR A 105 24.29 -19.60 28.28
N ALA A 106 24.35 -18.40 27.71
CA ALA A 106 25.39 -18.04 26.77
C ALA A 106 26.49 -17.26 27.48
N HIS A 107 27.70 -17.80 27.38
CA HIS A 107 28.92 -17.20 27.91
C HIS A 107 29.79 -16.72 26.75
N LEU A 108 30.18 -15.46 26.78
CA LEU A 108 30.87 -14.77 25.70
C LEU A 108 32.28 -14.38 26.15
N PRO A 109 33.34 -14.79 25.45
CA PRO A 109 34.67 -14.24 25.65
C PRO A 109 34.75 -12.81 25.09
N GLU A 110 35.86 -12.12 25.34
CA GLU A 110 36.06 -10.71 24.95
C GLU A 110 35.86 -10.49 23.45
N GLU A 111 36.27 -11.44 22.62
CA GLU A 111 36.22 -11.34 21.17
C GLU A 111 34.78 -11.40 20.60
N GLU A 112 33.84 -11.99 21.36
CA GLU A 112 32.42 -12.13 21.01
C GLU A 112 31.53 -11.25 21.89
N ARG A 113 32.12 -10.31 22.64
CA ARG A 113 31.39 -9.39 23.47
C ARG A 113 30.43 -8.55 22.62
N HIS A 114 29.18 -8.47 23.04
CA HIS A 114 28.20 -7.59 22.42
C HIS A 114 28.49 -6.14 22.80
N PRO A 115 28.44 -5.19 21.83
CA PRO A 115 28.57 -3.77 22.11
C PRO A 115 27.52 -3.29 23.12
N ASP A 116 27.94 -2.40 24.02
CA ASP A 116 27.02 -1.81 25.00
C ASP A 116 26.04 -0.86 24.27
N GLY A 117 24.74 -1.01 24.52
CA GLY A 117 23.68 -0.15 23.96
C GLY A 117 23.02 -0.63 22.66
N GLU A 118 23.41 -1.79 22.11
CA GLU A 118 22.69 -2.45 21.00
C GLU A 118 21.59 -3.40 21.52
N ASP A 119 20.48 -3.49 20.78
CA ASP A 119 19.42 -4.45 21.08
C ASP A 119 19.94 -5.89 20.91
N HIS A 120 19.88 -6.65 22.01
CA HIS A 120 20.39 -8.01 22.00
C HIS A 120 19.49 -8.94 21.15
N PRO A 121 20.04 -9.82 20.29
CA PRO A 121 19.25 -10.72 19.45
C PRO A 121 18.26 -11.59 20.22
N CYS A 122 18.60 -11.99 21.46
CA CYS A 122 17.71 -12.76 22.33
C CYS A 122 16.77 -11.91 23.21
N ALA A 123 16.76 -10.57 23.09
CA ALA A 123 15.97 -9.69 23.96
C ALA A 123 14.46 -9.97 23.91
N PHE A 124 13.99 -10.57 22.81
CA PHE A 124 12.59 -10.95 22.68
C PHE A 124 12.22 -12.27 23.36
N MET A 125 13.21 -13.05 23.80
CA MET A 125 12.96 -14.34 24.44
C MET A 125 12.53 -14.13 25.90
N PRO A 126 11.67 -15.02 26.43
CA PRO A 126 11.25 -14.95 27.83
C PRO A 126 12.43 -15.04 28.79
N ASP A 127 12.30 -14.38 29.94
CA ASP A 127 13.30 -14.35 31.02
C ASP A 127 14.70 -13.86 30.59
N PHE A 128 14.78 -13.10 29.49
CA PHE A 128 16.05 -12.54 29.03
C PHE A 128 16.67 -11.62 30.08
N ARG A 129 17.91 -11.91 30.47
CA ARG A 129 18.72 -11.09 31.37
C ARG A 129 20.21 -11.25 31.09
N GLN A 130 20.99 -10.25 31.47
CA GLN A 130 22.45 -10.39 31.53
C GLN A 130 22.85 -11.22 32.76
N LEU A 131 23.92 -11.99 32.63
CA LEU A 131 24.52 -12.75 33.72
C LEU A 131 25.40 -11.83 34.57
N ARG A 132 25.39 -12.06 35.89
CA ARG A 132 26.30 -11.37 36.80
C ARG A 132 27.72 -11.94 36.69
N PRO A 133 28.77 -11.18 37.06
CA PRO A 133 30.15 -11.67 36.99
C PRO A 133 30.39 -13.01 37.70
N GLU A 134 29.66 -13.29 38.78
CA GLU A 134 29.79 -14.55 39.54
C GLU A 134 29.13 -15.76 38.84
N GLU A 135 28.25 -15.51 37.87
CA GLU A 135 27.56 -16.54 37.07
C GLU A 135 28.33 -16.87 35.77
N LEU A 136 29.39 -16.12 35.46
CA LEU A 136 30.16 -16.31 34.23
C LEU A 136 31.07 -17.54 34.32
N ALA A 137 31.05 -18.35 33.26
CA ALA A 137 32.02 -19.41 33.10
C ALA A 137 33.45 -18.85 33.00
N SER A 138 34.43 -19.64 33.44
CA SER A 138 35.84 -19.27 33.35
C SER A 138 36.23 -18.91 31.91
N GLY A 139 36.76 -17.70 31.72
CA GLY A 139 37.17 -17.16 30.41
C GLY A 139 36.11 -16.32 29.69
N ALA A 140 34.88 -16.21 30.22
CA ALA A 140 33.86 -15.32 29.70
C ALA A 140 33.92 -13.94 30.38
N VAL A 141 33.67 -12.89 29.61
CA VAL A 141 33.62 -11.49 30.07
C VAL A 141 32.20 -10.94 30.12
N GLN A 142 31.29 -11.54 29.36
CA GLN A 142 29.89 -11.20 29.28
C GLN A 142 29.07 -12.49 29.16
N GLY A 143 27.81 -12.44 29.56
CA GLY A 143 26.90 -13.55 29.32
C GLY A 143 25.45 -13.14 29.47
N PHE A 144 24.56 -13.96 28.96
CA PHE A 144 23.12 -13.76 29.06
C PHE A 144 22.41 -15.09 29.33
N ALA A 145 21.23 -14.99 29.94
CA ALA A 145 20.31 -16.09 30.08
C ALA A 145 18.95 -15.73 29.50
N CYS A 146 18.27 -16.69 28.90
CA CYS A 146 16.89 -16.60 28.47
C CYS A 146 16.26 -18.00 28.44
N THR A 147 14.94 -18.06 28.45
CA THR A 147 14.21 -19.32 28.24
C THR A 147 14.03 -19.55 26.75
N ALA A 148 14.65 -20.62 26.23
CA ALA A 148 14.59 -21.05 24.84
C ALA A 148 13.87 -22.40 24.71
N VAL A 149 13.86 -22.96 23.49
CA VAL A 149 13.23 -24.26 23.20
C VAL A 149 14.23 -25.20 22.52
N THR A 150 14.27 -26.45 22.98
CA THR A 150 15.03 -27.54 22.37
C THR A 150 14.10 -28.56 21.74
N PHE A 151 14.60 -29.26 20.72
CA PHE A 151 13.82 -30.20 19.91
C PHE A 151 14.27 -31.64 20.16
N ASP A 152 13.32 -32.49 20.54
CA ASP A 152 13.52 -33.93 20.61
C ASP A 152 13.37 -34.56 19.22
N ILE A 153 14.45 -34.52 18.42
CA ILE A 153 14.44 -34.85 16.98
C ILE A 153 13.79 -36.19 16.64
N PRO A 154 14.10 -37.30 17.34
CA PRO A 154 13.46 -38.60 17.09
C PRO A 154 11.94 -38.60 17.27
N ARG A 155 11.38 -37.66 18.04
CA ARG A 155 9.92 -37.49 18.21
C ARG A 155 9.36 -36.43 17.26
N TYR A 156 10.07 -35.32 17.12
CA TYR A 156 9.61 -34.15 16.39
C TYR A 156 9.47 -34.40 14.88
N LEU A 157 10.43 -35.08 14.23
CA LEU A 157 10.34 -35.34 12.79
C LEU A 157 9.19 -36.31 12.43
N PRO A 158 9.00 -37.45 13.13
CA PRO A 158 7.82 -38.29 12.93
C PRO A 158 6.51 -37.55 13.25
N TYR A 159 6.49 -36.70 14.28
CA TYR A 159 5.34 -35.85 14.59
C TYR A 159 4.98 -34.92 13.42
N LEU A 160 5.96 -34.24 12.82
CA LEU A 160 5.72 -33.39 11.65
C LEU A 160 5.19 -34.20 10.46
N LEU A 161 5.78 -35.37 10.18
CA LEU A 161 5.30 -36.26 9.12
C LEU A 161 3.85 -36.74 9.38
N ALA A 162 3.53 -37.08 10.62
CA ALA A 162 2.19 -37.50 11.01
C ALA A 162 1.19 -36.33 10.92
N ARG A 163 1.57 -35.12 11.33
CA ARG A 163 0.78 -33.90 11.19
C ARG A 163 0.49 -33.58 9.73
N PHE A 164 1.49 -33.72 8.85
CA PHE A 164 1.32 -33.51 7.41
C PHE A 164 0.35 -34.53 6.80
N THR A 165 0.55 -35.82 7.08
CA THR A 165 -0.27 -36.88 6.49
C THR A 165 -1.70 -36.89 7.05
N SER A 166 -1.89 -36.62 8.34
CA SER A 166 -3.22 -36.50 8.95
C SER A 166 -3.99 -35.27 8.48
N GLY A 167 -3.29 -34.21 8.08
CA GLY A 167 -3.88 -33.03 7.42
C GLY A 167 -4.34 -33.27 5.97
N GLY A 168 -4.12 -34.47 5.41
CA GLY A 168 -4.47 -34.81 4.03
C GLY A 168 -3.32 -34.69 3.01
N GLY A 169 -2.09 -34.44 3.49
CA GLY A 169 -0.89 -34.41 2.67
C GLY A 169 -0.50 -35.81 2.14
N SER A 170 0.00 -35.87 0.91
CA SER A 170 0.46 -37.12 0.29
C SER A 170 1.98 -37.23 0.29
N ILE A 171 2.51 -38.45 0.39
CA ILE A 171 3.96 -38.70 0.31
C ILE A 171 4.28 -39.68 -0.82
N ILE A 172 5.38 -39.42 -1.52
CA ILE A 172 5.93 -40.28 -2.55
C ILE A 172 7.41 -40.51 -2.23
N ARG A 173 7.78 -41.78 -2.15
CA ARG A 173 9.20 -42.15 -2.07
C ARG A 173 9.78 -42.21 -3.47
N GLY A 174 10.76 -41.37 -3.75
CA GLY A 174 11.40 -41.27 -5.06
C GLY A 174 12.70 -40.49 -5.01
N SER A 175 13.65 -40.85 -5.86
CA SER A 175 14.87 -40.09 -6.07
C SER A 175 14.73 -39.27 -7.35
N VAL A 176 15.07 -37.98 -7.28
CA VAL A 176 14.99 -37.04 -8.40
C VAL A 176 16.41 -36.65 -8.77
N ALA A 177 16.84 -37.00 -9.98
CA ALA A 177 18.18 -36.68 -10.48
C ALA A 177 18.20 -35.29 -11.15
N HIS A 178 17.09 -34.88 -11.76
CA HIS A 178 16.96 -33.59 -12.44
C HIS A 178 15.57 -32.99 -12.19
N ILE A 179 15.49 -31.69 -11.90
CA ILE A 179 14.21 -31.02 -11.57
C ILE A 179 13.18 -31.16 -12.69
N GLN A 180 13.63 -31.14 -13.95
CA GLN A 180 12.79 -31.34 -15.14
C GLN A 180 11.91 -32.58 -15.08
N GLN A 181 12.35 -33.66 -14.42
CA GLN A 181 11.51 -34.83 -14.20
C GLN A 181 10.20 -34.39 -13.53
N VAL A 182 10.30 -33.73 -12.39
CA VAL A 182 9.12 -33.26 -11.64
C VAL A 182 8.34 -32.20 -12.41
N LEU A 183 9.01 -31.29 -13.13
CA LEU A 183 8.35 -30.24 -13.90
C LEU A 183 7.52 -30.77 -15.08
N GLU A 184 7.98 -31.83 -15.76
CA GLU A 184 7.28 -32.43 -16.90
C GLU A 184 6.10 -33.29 -16.47
N GLY A 185 6.30 -34.14 -15.46
CA GLY A 185 5.38 -35.24 -15.19
C GLY A 185 4.72 -35.21 -13.81
N GLY A 186 5.09 -34.26 -12.95
CA GLY A 186 4.51 -34.08 -11.62
C GLY A 186 4.62 -35.34 -10.75
N THR A 187 3.62 -35.56 -9.90
CA THR A 187 3.55 -36.75 -9.02
C THR A 187 3.40 -38.06 -9.82
N LYS A 188 2.84 -37.97 -11.03
CA LYS A 188 2.46 -39.14 -11.85
C LYS A 188 3.65 -39.89 -12.43
N LEU A 189 4.85 -39.31 -12.45
CA LEU A 189 6.07 -40.04 -12.82
C LEU A 189 6.41 -41.18 -11.88
N PHE A 190 5.94 -41.09 -10.64
CA PHE A 190 6.15 -42.10 -9.62
C PHE A 190 4.93 -43.02 -9.46
N ALA A 191 3.90 -42.84 -10.29
CA ALA A 191 2.73 -43.73 -10.32
C ALA A 191 3.06 -45.04 -11.06
N SER A 192 2.34 -46.11 -10.69
CA SER A 192 2.44 -47.41 -11.36
C SER A 192 2.14 -47.30 -12.86
N ALA A 193 2.81 -48.12 -13.68
CA ALA A 193 2.65 -48.18 -15.14
C ALA A 193 1.19 -48.38 -15.62
N ASN A 194 0.30 -48.83 -14.73
CA ASN A 194 -1.13 -49.00 -14.99
C ASN A 194 -1.98 -47.72 -14.74
N SER A 195 -1.36 -46.58 -14.41
CA SER A 195 -2.08 -45.32 -14.25
C SER A 195 -2.57 -44.80 -15.61
N LEU A 196 -3.89 -44.75 -15.79
CA LEU A 196 -4.54 -44.21 -16.99
C LEU A 196 -4.39 -42.68 -17.14
N ARG A 197 -3.83 -41.98 -16.14
CA ARG A 197 -3.65 -40.53 -16.16
C ARG A 197 -2.29 -40.17 -16.75
N LYS A 198 -2.30 -39.47 -17.88
CA LYS A 198 -1.09 -38.95 -18.53
C LYS A 198 -0.28 -38.05 -17.57
N PRO A 199 1.06 -38.17 -17.52
CA PRO A 199 1.93 -37.23 -16.82
C PRO A 199 1.61 -35.79 -17.22
N SER A 200 1.58 -34.90 -16.24
CA SER A 200 1.30 -33.49 -16.46
C SER A 200 2.13 -32.63 -15.52
N PRO A 201 2.50 -31.41 -15.92
CA PRO A 201 3.20 -30.48 -15.05
C PRO A 201 2.37 -30.14 -13.79
N PRO A 202 3.01 -29.99 -12.63
CA PRO A 202 2.34 -29.51 -11.42
C PRO A 202 1.98 -28.01 -11.55
N ASP A 203 1.30 -27.48 -10.54
CA ASP A 203 1.04 -26.04 -10.42
C ASP A 203 2.18 -25.29 -9.75
N ALA A 204 2.95 -25.94 -8.87
CA ALA A 204 4.23 -25.44 -8.39
C ALA A 204 5.14 -26.55 -7.86
N VAL A 205 6.44 -26.26 -7.78
CA VAL A 205 7.44 -27.10 -7.12
C VAL A 205 8.17 -26.29 -6.06
N ILE A 206 8.37 -26.86 -4.88
CA ILE A 206 9.07 -26.24 -3.76
C ILE A 206 10.30 -27.07 -3.43
N LEU A 207 11.48 -26.48 -3.54
CA LEU A 207 12.76 -27.16 -3.39
C LEU A 207 13.31 -27.04 -1.97
N CYS A 208 13.08 -28.09 -1.18
CA CYS A 208 13.57 -28.25 0.19
C CYS A 208 14.64 -29.34 0.30
N VAL A 209 15.51 -29.44 -0.71
CA VAL A 209 16.44 -30.56 -0.91
C VAL A 209 17.75 -30.47 -0.11
N GLY A 210 17.95 -29.39 0.66
CA GLY A 210 19.13 -29.20 1.50
C GLY A 210 20.44 -29.33 0.71
N LEU A 211 21.31 -30.25 1.14
CA LEU A 211 22.61 -30.50 0.49
C LEU A 211 22.45 -31.05 -0.95
N GLY A 212 21.29 -31.64 -1.25
CA GLY A 212 20.95 -32.14 -2.58
C GLY A 212 20.90 -31.04 -3.65
N ALA A 213 20.69 -29.78 -3.28
CA ALA A 213 20.67 -28.65 -4.22
C ALA A 213 21.99 -28.52 -5.00
N ARG A 214 23.11 -28.95 -4.43
CA ARG A 214 24.43 -28.97 -5.09
C ARG A 214 24.50 -29.90 -6.30
N PHE A 215 23.70 -30.97 -6.28
CA PHE A 215 23.80 -32.11 -7.20
C PHE A 215 22.57 -32.29 -8.08
N LEU A 216 21.42 -31.73 -7.69
CA LEU A 216 20.17 -31.84 -8.45
C LEU A 216 20.32 -31.13 -9.80
N GLY A 217 20.18 -31.87 -10.90
CA GLY A 217 20.26 -31.32 -12.25
C GLY A 217 19.21 -30.24 -12.49
N GLY A 218 19.62 -29.14 -13.13
CA GLY A 218 18.80 -27.93 -13.30
C GLY A 218 18.81 -26.98 -12.10
N VAL A 219 19.46 -27.34 -10.98
CA VAL A 219 19.70 -26.45 -9.83
C VAL A 219 21.21 -26.28 -9.61
N GLU A 220 21.92 -27.38 -9.37
CA GLU A 220 23.39 -27.48 -9.30
C GLU A 220 24.11 -26.36 -8.54
N ASP A 221 23.51 -25.89 -7.44
CA ASP A 221 24.00 -24.74 -6.67
C ASP A 221 25.33 -25.06 -5.97
N LYS A 222 26.43 -24.59 -6.56
CA LYS A 222 27.79 -24.88 -6.06
C LYS A 222 28.16 -24.09 -4.81
N ASP A 223 27.37 -23.09 -4.44
CA ASP A 223 27.53 -22.38 -3.17
C ASP A 223 27.06 -23.21 -1.98
N VAL A 224 26.26 -24.26 -2.21
CA VAL A 224 25.88 -25.23 -1.19
C VAL A 224 27.05 -26.18 -0.91
N ILE A 225 27.58 -26.14 0.29
CA ILE A 225 28.68 -26.97 0.78
C ILE A 225 28.29 -27.67 2.09
N PRO A 226 28.86 -28.86 2.40
CA PRO A 226 28.65 -29.46 3.69
C PRO A 226 29.47 -28.73 4.73
N VAL A 227 28.92 -28.60 5.93
CA VAL A 227 29.73 -28.35 7.11
C VAL A 227 29.53 -29.50 8.09
N ARG A 228 30.58 -30.31 8.26
CA ARG A 228 30.55 -31.52 9.08
C ARG A 228 30.43 -31.18 10.56
N GLY A 229 29.42 -31.76 11.20
CA GLY A 229 29.19 -31.71 12.63
C GLY A 229 29.19 -33.11 13.24
N GLN A 230 30.12 -33.38 14.15
CA GLN A 230 30.12 -34.56 15.00
C GLN A 230 29.56 -34.22 16.38
N THR A 231 28.73 -35.11 16.92
CA THR A 231 28.11 -34.99 18.25
C THR A 231 28.15 -36.32 19.00
N VAL A 232 28.05 -36.26 20.32
CA VAL A 232 27.87 -37.42 21.20
C VAL A 232 26.51 -37.31 21.86
N LEU A 233 25.72 -38.39 21.82
CA LEU A 233 24.43 -38.49 22.48
C LEU A 233 24.61 -39.22 23.81
N LEU A 234 24.24 -38.57 24.91
CA LEU A 234 24.32 -39.12 26.27
C LEU A 234 22.92 -39.33 26.85
N ARG A 235 22.76 -40.33 27.73
CA ARG A 235 21.60 -40.46 28.63
C ARG A 235 21.88 -39.69 29.92
N ALA A 236 21.27 -38.52 30.09
CA ALA A 236 21.43 -37.68 31.28
C ALA A 236 20.14 -36.90 31.58
N PRO A 237 19.08 -37.57 32.07
CA PRO A 237 17.74 -36.98 32.22
C PRO A 237 17.64 -35.83 33.24
N TRP A 238 18.66 -35.68 34.10
CA TRP A 238 18.78 -34.60 35.07
C TRP A 238 19.27 -33.28 34.46
N VAL A 239 19.86 -33.28 33.27
CA VAL A 239 20.33 -32.07 32.60
C VAL A 239 19.15 -31.34 31.96
N ARG A 240 18.92 -30.08 32.38
CA ARG A 240 17.78 -29.25 31.95
C ARG A 240 18.17 -27.85 31.51
N THR A 241 19.45 -27.55 31.39
CA THR A 241 19.97 -26.26 30.93
C THR A 241 20.78 -26.48 29.64
N MET A 242 20.89 -25.43 28.82
CA MET A 242 21.65 -25.47 27.57
C MET A 242 22.82 -24.47 27.61
N PRO A 243 23.90 -24.74 28.38
CA PRO A 243 25.05 -23.86 28.40
C PRO A 243 25.80 -23.90 27.05
N VAL A 244 26.26 -22.74 26.63
CA VAL A 244 27.19 -22.56 25.50
C VAL A 244 28.26 -21.55 25.88
N LEU A 245 29.52 -21.90 25.63
CA LEU A 245 30.64 -20.96 25.73
C LEU A 245 31.06 -20.62 24.30
N ARG A 246 30.87 -19.38 23.83
CA ARG A 246 31.21 -18.96 22.46
C ARG A 246 32.71 -18.68 22.29
N ASP A 247 33.55 -19.66 22.63
CA ASP A 247 35.00 -19.54 22.49
C ASP A 247 35.47 -19.96 21.09
N LEU A 248 35.94 -18.98 20.31
CA LEU A 248 36.49 -19.17 18.96
C LEU A 248 38.03 -19.19 18.93
N LYS A 249 38.74 -19.17 20.07
CA LYS A 249 40.20 -19.00 20.12
C LYS A 249 41.00 -20.02 19.30
N ASP A 250 40.43 -21.20 19.04
CA ASP A 250 41.06 -22.26 18.25
C ASP A 250 40.47 -22.45 16.83
N GLY A 251 39.57 -21.57 16.37
CA GLY A 251 38.82 -21.76 15.12
C GLY A 251 37.92 -23.01 15.10
N ALA A 252 37.79 -23.69 16.25
CA ALA A 252 36.94 -24.85 16.45
C ALA A 252 35.55 -24.41 16.94
N MET A 253 34.51 -25.14 16.51
CA MET A 253 33.15 -24.95 17.03
C MET A 253 33.16 -24.99 18.57
N PRO A 254 32.54 -24.00 19.23
CA PRO A 254 32.48 -24.01 20.68
C PRO A 254 31.67 -25.18 21.23
N PRO A 255 31.95 -25.66 22.47
CA PRO A 255 31.20 -26.76 23.04
C PRO A 255 29.77 -26.30 23.36
N TYR A 256 28.82 -27.21 23.20
CA TYR A 256 27.41 -26.99 23.51
C TYR A 256 26.77 -28.25 24.08
N VAL A 257 25.79 -28.04 24.96
CA VAL A 257 24.99 -29.08 25.60
C VAL A 257 23.52 -28.80 25.33
N ILE A 258 22.82 -29.76 24.74
CA ILE A 258 21.43 -29.60 24.31
C ILE A 258 20.59 -30.74 24.88
N PRO A 259 19.87 -30.51 25.99
CA PRO A 259 18.96 -31.51 26.54
C PRO A 259 17.74 -31.69 25.63
N ARG A 260 17.20 -32.90 25.59
CA ARG A 260 15.94 -33.23 24.92
C ARG A 260 14.87 -33.57 25.95
N LYS A 261 13.60 -33.40 25.58
CA LYS A 261 12.45 -33.72 26.43
C LYS A 261 12.52 -35.15 26.96
N GLY A 262 12.90 -36.12 26.12
CA GLY A 262 13.08 -37.54 26.48
C GLY A 262 14.20 -37.88 27.46
N GLY A 263 15.02 -36.91 27.89
CA GLY A 263 16.11 -37.11 28.86
C GLY A 263 17.45 -37.52 28.25
N ASP A 264 17.54 -37.49 26.93
CA ASP A 264 18.83 -37.61 26.23
C ASP A 264 19.43 -36.21 26.03
N VAL A 265 20.75 -36.14 25.96
CA VAL A 265 21.50 -34.88 25.85
C VAL A 265 22.48 -34.98 24.70
N ILE A 266 22.43 -34.02 23.79
CA ILE A 266 23.44 -33.87 22.75
C ILE A 266 24.58 -33.02 23.30
N VAL A 267 25.79 -33.57 23.24
CA VAL A 267 27.03 -32.85 23.49
C VAL A 267 27.73 -32.67 22.15
N GLY A 268 28.03 -31.44 21.80
CA GLY A 268 28.76 -31.14 20.57
C GLY A 268 29.76 -30.01 20.76
N GLY A 269 30.50 -29.65 19.71
CA GLY A 269 30.57 -30.39 18.45
C GLY A 269 31.68 -29.88 17.56
N THR A 270 31.55 -30.14 16.25
CA THR A 270 32.50 -29.65 15.23
C THR A 270 31.83 -28.79 14.16
N TYR A 271 32.67 -28.03 13.45
CA TYR A 271 32.31 -27.25 12.28
C TYR A 271 33.46 -27.31 11.29
N HIS A 272 33.43 -28.29 10.40
CA HIS A 272 34.46 -28.46 9.37
C HIS A 272 33.83 -28.25 7.99
N PRO A 273 33.98 -27.06 7.37
CA PRO A 273 33.52 -26.81 6.01
C PRO A 273 34.18 -27.74 5.00
N ASN A 274 33.42 -28.20 4.00
CA ASN A 274 33.86 -29.10 2.92
C ASN A 274 34.40 -30.47 3.36
N ASP A 275 34.25 -30.86 4.62
CA ASP A 275 34.59 -32.20 5.10
C ASP A 275 33.41 -33.17 4.82
N TRP A 276 33.61 -34.10 3.89
CA TRP A 276 32.60 -35.08 3.48
C TRP A 276 32.75 -36.44 4.18
N TYR A 277 33.61 -36.55 5.20
CA TYR A 277 33.84 -37.83 5.87
C TYR A 277 32.64 -38.21 6.78
N PRO A 278 31.91 -39.32 6.48
CA PRO A 278 30.62 -39.59 7.10
C PRO A 278 30.69 -40.28 8.47
N HIS A 279 31.87 -40.74 8.89
CA HIS A 279 32.03 -41.48 10.12
C HIS A 279 32.60 -40.61 11.25
N PRO A 280 32.24 -40.89 12.51
CA PRO A 280 32.88 -40.25 13.65
C PRO A 280 34.38 -40.46 13.67
N ARG A 281 35.13 -39.48 14.15
CA ARG A 281 36.56 -39.63 14.45
C ARG A 281 36.76 -39.77 15.96
N PRO A 282 37.42 -40.82 16.47
CA PRO A 282 37.54 -41.09 17.91
C PRO A 282 38.19 -39.94 18.69
N GLU A 283 39.22 -39.32 18.14
CA GLU A 283 39.92 -38.19 18.76
C GLU A 283 39.01 -36.96 18.92
N ILE A 284 38.04 -36.79 18.02
CA ILE A 284 37.03 -35.74 18.12
C ILE A 284 36.02 -36.09 19.22
N THR A 285 35.65 -37.36 19.38
CA THR A 285 34.73 -37.81 20.43
C THR A 285 35.29 -37.51 21.82
N GLU A 286 36.54 -37.89 22.08
CA GLU A 286 37.20 -37.61 23.38
C GLU A 286 37.27 -36.10 23.65
N ARG A 287 37.59 -35.30 22.62
CA ARG A 287 37.60 -33.84 22.73
C ARG A 287 36.22 -33.25 23.02
N ILE A 288 35.15 -33.77 22.41
CA ILE A 288 33.78 -33.33 22.66
C ILE A 288 33.38 -33.63 24.11
N LEU A 289 33.66 -34.83 24.61
CA LEU A 289 33.35 -35.23 25.98
C LEU A 289 34.12 -34.35 26.99
N ALA A 290 35.43 -34.16 26.79
CA ALA A 290 36.25 -33.35 27.67
C ALA A 290 35.79 -31.88 27.73
N ARG A 291 35.51 -31.26 26.56
CA ARG A 291 35.02 -29.87 26.51
C ARG A 291 33.60 -29.74 27.04
N GLY A 292 32.74 -30.73 26.76
CA GLY A 292 31.37 -30.79 27.25
C GLY A 292 31.30 -30.88 28.77
N LEU A 293 32.10 -31.77 29.38
CA LEU A 293 32.17 -31.92 30.83
C LEU A 293 32.72 -30.67 31.52
N LYS A 294 33.75 -30.04 30.91
CA LYS A 294 34.28 -28.76 31.40
C LYS A 294 33.24 -27.63 31.36
N LEU A 295 32.41 -27.60 30.31
CA LEU A 295 31.35 -26.60 30.16
C LEU A 295 30.18 -26.87 31.13
N CYS A 296 29.79 -28.13 31.27
CA CYS A 296 28.62 -28.55 32.03
C CYS A 296 28.97 -29.78 32.87
N PRO A 297 29.49 -29.59 34.09
CA PRO A 297 29.76 -30.70 35.01
C PRO A 297 28.51 -31.55 35.29
N ASP A 298 27.32 -30.95 35.22
CA ASP A 298 26.02 -31.60 35.38
C ASP A 298 25.76 -32.75 34.39
N LEU A 299 26.56 -32.89 33.32
CA LEU A 299 26.50 -34.05 32.44
C LEU A 299 26.76 -35.37 33.18
N ALA A 300 27.59 -35.33 34.23
CA ALA A 300 27.87 -36.51 35.05
C ALA A 300 26.72 -36.81 36.03
N PRO A 301 26.53 -38.08 36.41
CA PRO A 301 25.51 -38.49 37.37
C PRO A 301 25.58 -37.69 38.68
N PRO A 302 24.45 -37.24 39.26
CA PRO A 302 24.43 -36.48 40.51
C PRO A 302 25.17 -37.17 41.66
N GLU A 303 25.12 -38.50 41.71
CA GLU A 303 25.77 -39.32 42.74
C GLU A 303 27.29 -39.18 42.68
N ILE A 304 27.87 -39.19 41.47
CA ILE A 304 29.32 -39.01 41.27
C ILE A 304 29.74 -37.59 41.64
N ARG A 305 28.96 -36.60 41.22
CA ARG A 305 29.25 -35.17 41.48
C ARG A 305 29.17 -34.81 42.96
N ALA A 306 28.39 -35.56 43.74
CA ALA A 306 28.30 -35.38 45.19
C ALA A 306 29.55 -35.91 45.93
N GLU A 307 30.25 -36.88 45.34
CA GLU A 307 31.42 -37.54 45.96
C GLU A 307 32.75 -36.93 45.50
N ARG A 308 32.87 -36.59 44.21
CA ARG A 308 34.11 -36.06 43.63
C ARG A 308 33.87 -35.24 42.37
N GLU A 309 34.93 -34.59 41.90
CA GLU A 309 34.93 -33.98 40.57
C GLU A 309 34.77 -35.08 39.49
N PRO A 310 33.85 -34.90 38.53
CA PRO A 310 33.61 -35.88 37.48
C PRO A 310 34.74 -35.89 36.45
N THR A 311 34.97 -37.04 35.82
CA THR A 311 35.92 -37.21 34.72
C THR A 311 35.20 -37.67 33.46
N VAL A 312 35.90 -37.62 32.31
CA VAL A 312 35.34 -38.09 31.03
C VAL A 312 34.92 -39.55 31.08
N ASP A 313 35.61 -40.36 31.90
CA ASP A 313 35.33 -41.78 32.09
C ASP A 313 33.93 -42.01 32.66
N ASP A 314 33.42 -41.08 33.48
CA ASP A 314 32.07 -41.12 34.05
C ASP A 314 30.97 -40.89 33.00
N LEU A 315 31.31 -40.27 31.87
CA LEU A 315 30.37 -40.04 30.77
C LEU A 315 30.29 -41.24 29.80
N ARG A 316 31.34 -42.07 29.72
CA ARG A 316 31.40 -43.17 28.74
C ARG A 316 30.24 -44.17 28.87
N PRO A 317 29.83 -44.61 30.08
CA PRO A 317 28.67 -45.49 30.24
C PRO A 317 27.35 -44.85 29.82
N LEU A 318 27.28 -43.52 29.74
CA LEU A 318 26.09 -42.78 29.36
C LEU A 318 25.96 -42.60 27.84
N ILE A 319 27.00 -42.93 27.06
CA ILE A 319 26.99 -42.77 25.60
C ILE A 319 25.97 -43.72 24.98
N LEU A 320 24.94 -43.13 24.38
CA LEU A 320 23.95 -43.84 23.57
C LEU A 320 24.41 -43.96 22.12
N ASP A 321 25.07 -42.92 21.60
CA ASP A 321 25.49 -42.88 20.20
C ASP A 321 26.54 -41.79 19.92
N VAL A 322 27.27 -41.93 18.81
CA VAL A 322 28.16 -40.90 18.26
C VAL A 322 27.79 -40.65 16.80
N GLY A 323 27.30 -39.45 16.51
CA GLY A 323 26.71 -39.11 15.21
C GLY A 323 27.54 -38.13 14.41
N VAL A 324 27.41 -38.19 13.07
CA VAL A 324 27.97 -37.20 12.14
C VAL A 324 26.90 -36.77 11.14
N GLY A 325 26.66 -35.47 11.08
CA GLY A 325 25.77 -34.84 10.10
C GLY A 325 26.47 -33.79 9.26
N PHE A 326 25.96 -33.57 8.05
CA PHE A 326 26.43 -32.51 7.15
C PHE A 326 25.40 -31.38 7.11
N ARG A 327 25.75 -30.24 7.73
CA ARG A 327 24.93 -29.04 7.64
C ARG A 327 24.91 -28.55 6.18
N PRO A 328 23.75 -28.33 5.55
CA PRO A 328 23.65 -27.82 4.18
C PRO A 328 23.88 -26.31 4.17
N TYR A 329 25.12 -25.90 4.40
CA TYR A 329 25.51 -24.51 4.39
C TYR A 329 25.53 -23.99 2.96
N ARG A 330 25.16 -22.73 2.75
CA ARG A 330 25.21 -22.08 1.45
C ARG A 330 25.96 -20.75 1.56
N ASN A 331 26.98 -20.56 0.72
CA ASN A 331 27.62 -19.25 0.60
C ASN A 331 26.59 -18.24 0.07
N GLY A 332 26.46 -17.09 0.73
CA GLY A 332 25.41 -16.11 0.42
C GLY A 332 24.07 -16.37 1.12
N GLY A 333 24.03 -17.24 2.13
CA GLY A 333 22.86 -17.41 3.01
C GLY A 333 21.78 -18.33 2.45
N VAL A 334 20.66 -18.38 3.16
CA VAL A 334 19.50 -19.24 2.81
C VAL A 334 18.94 -18.81 1.45
N ARG A 335 18.77 -19.75 0.51
CA ARG A 335 18.08 -19.47 -0.76
C ARG A 335 16.59 -19.65 -0.56
N VAL A 336 15.88 -18.52 -0.46
CA VAL A 336 14.42 -18.45 -0.54
C VAL A 336 14.02 -17.46 -1.63
N GLY A 337 13.12 -17.87 -2.52
CA GLY A 337 12.70 -17.09 -3.68
C GLY A 337 11.99 -17.95 -4.71
N VAL A 338 11.55 -17.37 -5.82
CA VAL A 338 10.83 -18.07 -6.89
C VAL A 338 11.49 -17.85 -8.26
N GLU A 339 11.62 -18.91 -9.04
CA GLU A 339 11.96 -18.85 -10.46
C GLU A 339 10.91 -19.59 -11.28
N TRP A 340 10.61 -19.11 -12.49
CA TRP A 340 9.68 -19.77 -13.39
C TRP A 340 10.46 -20.63 -14.37
N MET A 341 10.21 -21.94 -14.34
CA MET A 341 10.88 -22.90 -15.18
C MET A 341 9.90 -23.51 -16.20
N ASP A 342 10.37 -23.75 -17.41
CA ASP A 342 9.56 -24.41 -18.43
C ASP A 342 9.38 -25.89 -18.11
N SER A 343 8.13 -26.34 -18.06
CA SER A 343 7.81 -27.77 -17.90
C SER A 343 8.16 -28.65 -19.09
N SER A 344 8.80 -28.10 -20.13
CA SER A 344 9.35 -28.87 -21.25
C SER A 344 10.65 -28.23 -21.72
N PRO A 345 11.73 -29.01 -21.97
CA PRO A 345 12.99 -28.52 -22.52
C PRO A 345 12.87 -28.10 -23.99
N LEU A 346 11.80 -28.51 -24.67
CA LEU A 346 11.44 -27.98 -26.00
C LEU A 346 10.77 -26.62 -25.82
N LYS A 347 11.46 -25.55 -26.27
CA LYS A 347 10.92 -24.18 -26.33
C LYS A 347 9.58 -24.19 -27.08
N ASP A 348 8.62 -23.40 -26.58
CA ASP A 348 7.26 -23.19 -27.12
C ASP A 348 6.21 -24.31 -26.88
N LYS A 349 6.52 -25.32 -26.03
CA LYS A 349 5.55 -26.39 -25.68
C LYS A 349 5.29 -26.59 -24.18
N GLY A 350 6.01 -25.90 -23.30
CA GLY A 350 5.92 -26.07 -21.85
C GLY A 350 5.01 -25.03 -21.17
N LYS A 351 4.22 -25.47 -20.18
CA LYS A 351 3.66 -24.58 -19.14
C LYS A 351 4.82 -24.03 -18.31
N LYS A 352 4.84 -22.73 -18.01
CA LYS A 352 5.75 -22.18 -17.01
C LYS A 352 5.27 -22.60 -15.61
N VAL A 353 6.15 -23.23 -14.84
CA VAL A 353 5.86 -23.71 -13.49
C VAL A 353 6.72 -22.91 -12.50
N PRO A 354 6.14 -22.32 -11.45
CA PRO A 354 6.89 -21.65 -10.41
C PRO A 354 7.65 -22.69 -9.58
N VAL A 355 8.93 -22.42 -9.40
CA VAL A 355 9.86 -23.19 -8.57
C VAL A 355 10.29 -22.31 -7.42
N VAL A 356 9.76 -22.61 -6.24
CA VAL A 356 10.10 -21.90 -5.00
C VAL A 356 11.29 -22.59 -4.36
N PHE A 357 12.39 -21.88 -4.16
CA PHE A 357 13.55 -22.39 -3.45
C PHE A 357 13.36 -22.21 -1.95
N ASN A 358 13.74 -23.21 -1.16
CA ASN A 358 13.80 -23.09 0.30
C ASN A 358 14.87 -24.05 0.86
N TYR A 359 16.15 -23.70 0.67
CA TYR A 359 17.29 -24.53 1.11
C TYR A 359 18.52 -23.69 1.50
N GLY A 360 19.59 -24.35 1.99
CA GLY A 360 20.84 -23.66 2.35
C GLY A 360 20.88 -23.16 3.80
N HIS A 361 20.09 -23.78 4.69
CA HIS A 361 19.90 -23.33 6.07
C HIS A 361 21.10 -23.58 7.02
N GLY A 362 22.17 -24.24 6.55
CA GLY A 362 23.36 -24.49 7.37
C GLY A 362 23.03 -25.13 8.73
N GLY A 363 23.47 -24.49 9.80
CA GLY A 363 23.20 -24.91 11.18
C GLY A 363 21.83 -24.47 11.73
N ASN A 364 21.11 -23.60 11.03
CA ASN A 364 19.94 -22.90 11.54
C ASN A 364 18.61 -23.52 11.07
N GLY A 365 18.66 -24.71 10.46
CA GLY A 365 17.50 -25.32 9.82
C GLY A 365 16.27 -25.51 10.72
N TYR A 366 16.45 -25.83 12.01
CA TYR A 366 15.31 -25.99 12.93
C TYR A 366 14.76 -24.66 13.44
N GLN A 367 15.65 -23.74 13.83
CA GLN A 367 15.26 -22.44 14.37
C GLN A 367 14.69 -21.48 13.32
N ALA A 368 14.89 -21.74 12.03
CA ALA A 368 14.34 -20.95 10.93
C ALA A 368 13.22 -21.69 10.15
N ALA A 369 12.86 -22.92 10.52
CA ALA A 369 12.05 -23.82 9.69
C ALA A 369 10.64 -23.32 9.38
N TRP A 370 9.97 -22.71 10.36
CA TRP A 370 8.57 -22.28 10.22
C TRP A 370 8.48 -20.90 9.56
N GLY A 371 9.38 -19.99 9.89
CA GLY A 371 9.49 -18.70 9.22
C GLY A 371 9.95 -18.83 7.77
N SER A 372 10.88 -19.73 7.44
CA SER A 372 11.22 -19.99 6.03
C SER A 372 10.07 -20.64 5.27
N ALA A 373 9.25 -21.46 5.93
CA ALA A 373 8.01 -22.01 5.37
C ALA A 373 6.97 -20.92 5.09
N ILE A 374 6.80 -19.94 6.00
CA ILE A 374 5.91 -18.78 5.80
C ILE A 374 6.36 -17.98 4.57
N ILE A 375 7.65 -17.64 4.49
CA ILE A 375 8.19 -16.88 3.35
C ILE A 375 8.08 -17.68 2.05
N ALA A 376 8.32 -19.00 2.06
CA ALA A 376 8.15 -19.84 0.89
C ALA A 376 6.69 -19.88 0.41
N LEU A 377 5.71 -19.86 1.33
CA LEU A 377 4.30 -19.75 0.99
C LEU A 377 3.98 -18.36 0.40
N GLU A 378 4.56 -17.27 0.91
CA GLU A 378 4.43 -15.94 0.31
C GLU A 378 4.90 -15.94 -1.15
N TYR A 379 6.06 -16.55 -1.45
CA TYR A 379 6.56 -16.68 -2.81
C TYR A 379 5.74 -17.61 -3.71
N LEU A 380 5.06 -18.60 -3.14
CA LEU A 380 4.13 -19.46 -3.88
C LEU A 380 2.87 -18.69 -4.31
N GLU A 381 2.39 -17.80 -3.44
CA GLU A 381 1.16 -17.02 -3.66
C GLU A 381 1.39 -15.76 -4.51
N ASP A 382 2.57 -15.13 -4.41
CA ASP A 382 2.89 -13.93 -5.19
C ASP A 382 3.00 -14.30 -6.69
N ASP A 383 1.97 -13.94 -7.46
CA ASP A 383 1.83 -14.16 -8.92
C ASP A 383 2.75 -13.23 -9.75
N PRO A 384 3.82 -13.73 -10.39
CA PRO A 384 4.72 -12.95 -11.23
C PRO A 384 4.28 -12.91 -12.70
N ALA A 385 3.01 -13.20 -13.03
CA ALA A 385 2.44 -12.84 -14.33
C ALA A 385 2.43 -11.31 -14.60
N GLY A 386 2.98 -10.51 -13.68
CA GLY A 386 3.37 -9.11 -13.93
C GLY A 386 3.25 -8.19 -12.74
N GLY A 387 3.01 -8.69 -11.52
CA GLY A 387 2.98 -7.89 -10.29
C GLY A 387 4.34 -7.89 -9.59
N LEU A 388 4.71 -6.76 -8.99
CA LEU A 388 5.74 -6.77 -7.93
C LEU A 388 5.18 -7.56 -6.73
N PRO A 389 6.03 -8.15 -5.86
CA PRO A 389 5.57 -8.79 -4.62
C PRO A 389 4.56 -7.90 -3.90
N SER A 390 3.44 -8.46 -3.38
CA SER A 390 2.30 -7.64 -2.94
C SER A 390 2.66 -6.58 -1.89
N LYS A 391 3.72 -6.81 -1.10
CA LYS A 391 4.28 -5.85 -0.14
C LYS A 391 5.02 -4.70 -0.84
N ILE A 392 5.81 -5.00 -1.87
CA ILE A 392 6.55 -4.00 -2.67
C ILE A 392 5.58 -3.24 -3.57
N GLU A 393 4.60 -3.90 -4.18
CA GLU A 393 3.53 -3.25 -4.92
C GLU A 393 2.78 -2.26 -4.01
N ARG A 394 2.38 -2.69 -2.80
CA ARG A 394 1.78 -1.79 -1.80
C ARG A 394 2.65 -0.60 -1.45
N VAL A 395 3.95 -0.80 -1.24
CA VAL A 395 4.89 0.31 -0.94
C VAL A 395 5.03 1.24 -2.15
N LEU A 396 5.21 0.72 -3.36
CA LEU A 396 5.36 1.51 -4.58
C LEU A 396 4.09 2.30 -4.90
N THR A 397 2.92 1.69 -4.80
CA THR A 397 1.62 2.37 -4.92
C THR A 397 1.48 3.45 -3.83
N ARG A 398 1.88 3.18 -2.60
CA ARG A 398 1.85 4.18 -1.51
C ARG A 398 2.83 5.33 -1.76
N LEU A 399 4.01 5.06 -2.33
CA LEU A 399 5.01 6.04 -2.71
C LEU A 399 4.58 6.92 -3.90
N GLU A 400 3.43 6.70 -4.52
CA GLU A 400 2.86 7.63 -5.51
C GLU A 400 2.52 8.98 -4.88
N SER A 401 2.23 9.03 -3.58
CA SER A 401 1.99 10.28 -2.87
C SER A 401 3.25 10.92 -2.29
N ALA A 402 3.38 12.24 -2.47
CA ALA A 402 4.40 13.06 -1.82
C ALA A 402 4.34 13.00 -0.27
N ALA A 403 3.15 12.89 0.32
CA ALA A 403 3.00 12.78 1.77
C ALA A 403 3.58 11.44 2.27
N MET A 404 3.36 10.35 1.53
CA MET A 404 3.92 9.04 1.84
C MET A 404 5.42 8.97 1.57
N ARG A 405 5.95 9.66 0.56
CA ARG A 405 7.41 9.81 0.38
C ARG A 405 8.06 10.51 1.56
N LEU A 406 7.42 11.56 2.10
CA LEU A 406 7.91 12.24 3.30
C LEU A 406 7.86 11.34 4.54
N LEU A 407 6.78 10.56 4.69
CA LEU A 407 6.69 9.54 5.74
C LEU A 407 7.69 8.40 5.53
N TYR A 408 8.00 8.03 4.28
CA TYR A 408 8.97 6.99 3.93
C TYR A 408 10.38 7.41 4.32
N VAL A 409 10.74 8.65 4.00
CA VAL A 409 12.02 9.25 4.41
C VAL A 409 12.12 9.33 5.93
N ARG A 410 11.00 9.53 6.64
CA ARG A 410 10.98 9.68 8.10
C ARG A 410 10.91 8.36 8.88
N PHE A 411 10.20 7.37 8.36
CA PHE A 411 9.82 6.14 9.09
C PHE A 411 10.24 4.83 8.39
N GLY A 412 10.79 4.90 7.18
CA GLY A 412 11.27 3.74 6.44
C GLY A 412 10.18 2.93 5.74
N HIS A 413 10.60 1.89 5.01
CA HIS A 413 9.71 1.09 4.17
C HIS A 413 8.68 0.26 4.95
N ASP A 414 9.04 -0.27 6.12
CA ASP A 414 8.18 -1.20 6.85
C ASP A 414 6.98 -0.50 7.48
N ALA A 415 7.18 0.70 8.03
CA ALA A 415 6.09 1.52 8.55
C ALA A 415 5.03 1.82 7.47
N ILE A 416 5.48 1.96 6.22
CA ILE A 416 4.60 2.18 5.08
C ILE A 416 4.04 0.89 4.52
N ALA A 417 4.71 -0.26 4.68
CA ALA A 417 4.20 -1.54 4.20
C ALA A 417 3.09 -2.10 5.11
N THR A 418 3.18 -1.90 6.43
CA THR A 418 2.32 -2.54 7.44
C THR A 418 1.18 -1.67 7.95
N CYS A 419 1.08 -0.41 7.52
CA CYS A 419 0.01 0.49 7.98
C CYS A 419 -1.39 -0.04 7.62
N GLU A 420 -2.17 -0.35 8.65
CA GLU A 420 -3.51 -0.96 8.61
C GLU A 420 -4.62 0.06 8.29
N PHE A 421 -4.36 1.37 8.43
CA PHE A 421 -5.32 2.44 8.15
C PHE A 421 -5.23 3.00 6.73
N CYS A 422 -4.29 2.51 5.91
CA CYS A 422 -4.01 3.02 4.56
C CYS A 422 -4.26 1.94 3.48
N ILE A 423 -5.41 1.26 3.53
CA ILE A 423 -5.67 0.07 2.71
C ILE A 423 -6.30 0.45 1.36
N SER A 424 -7.18 1.46 1.32
CA SER A 424 -7.82 1.92 0.07
C SER A 424 -7.32 3.31 -0.35
N TRP A 425 -7.35 3.58 -1.66
CA TRP A 425 -7.06 4.90 -2.20
C TRP A 425 -8.08 5.96 -1.73
N ASP A 426 -9.31 5.54 -1.46
CA ASP A 426 -10.37 6.40 -0.93
C ASP A 426 -10.02 6.91 0.48
N ASP A 427 -9.52 6.03 1.37
CA ASP A 427 -9.04 6.41 2.71
C ASP A 427 -7.90 7.43 2.61
N PHE A 428 -7.03 7.26 1.61
CA PHE A 428 -5.91 8.14 1.38
C PHE A 428 -6.31 9.55 0.90
N SER A 429 -7.30 9.62 0.00
CA SER A 429 -7.85 10.88 -0.51
C SER A 429 -8.42 11.76 0.61
N LEU A 430 -8.97 11.14 1.67
CA LEU A 430 -9.50 11.83 2.84
C LEU A 430 -8.43 12.58 3.65
N TYR A 431 -7.15 12.18 3.57
CA TYR A 431 -6.06 12.87 4.28
C TYR A 431 -5.36 13.92 3.41
N VAL A 432 -5.20 13.67 2.10
CA VAL A 432 -4.45 14.58 1.22
C VAL A 432 -5.29 15.76 0.73
N LEU A 433 -6.55 15.53 0.35
CA LEU A 433 -7.40 16.58 -0.20
C LEU A 433 -7.63 17.74 0.78
N PRO A 434 -7.94 17.51 2.08
CA PRO A 434 -8.12 18.62 3.02
C PRO A 434 -6.86 19.49 3.16
N SER A 435 -5.68 18.87 3.17
CA SER A 435 -4.41 19.60 3.27
C SER A 435 -4.17 20.48 2.05
N ALA A 436 -4.42 19.98 0.83
CA ALA A 436 -4.27 20.75 -0.40
C ALA A 436 -5.32 21.87 -0.50
N LEU A 437 -6.58 21.58 -0.20
CA LEU A 437 -7.69 22.55 -0.25
C LEU A 437 -7.54 23.66 0.79
N TRP A 438 -6.95 23.35 1.96
CA TRP A 438 -6.69 24.36 3.00
C TRP A 438 -5.76 25.47 2.51
N ASP A 439 -4.73 25.13 1.71
CA ASP A 439 -3.84 26.13 1.13
C ASP A 439 -4.58 27.07 0.17
N TYR A 440 -5.51 26.55 -0.64
CA TYR A 440 -6.35 27.36 -1.53
C TYR A 440 -7.30 28.29 -0.76
N LEU A 441 -7.88 27.82 0.35
CA LEU A 441 -8.72 28.65 1.22
C LEU A 441 -7.91 29.81 1.82
N ARG A 442 -6.67 29.55 2.27
CA ARG A 442 -5.75 30.60 2.73
C ARG A 442 -5.48 31.62 1.63
N GLU A 443 -5.25 31.17 0.40
CA GLU A 443 -4.97 32.07 -0.72
C GLU A 443 -6.20 32.91 -1.12
N VAL A 444 -7.40 32.32 -1.10
CA VAL A 444 -8.66 33.06 -1.31
C VAL A 444 -8.84 34.15 -0.25
N PHE A 445 -8.43 33.90 1.00
CA PHE A 445 -8.44 34.91 2.05
C PHE A 445 -7.46 36.05 1.76
N ILE A 446 -6.23 35.74 1.34
CA ILE A 446 -5.21 36.74 0.98
C ILE A 446 -5.69 37.62 -0.18
N VAL A 447 -6.17 37.00 -1.26
CA VAL A 447 -6.74 37.71 -2.42
C VAL A 447 -7.99 38.51 -2.01
N GLY A 448 -8.82 37.96 -1.12
CA GLY A 448 -9.99 38.65 -0.57
C GLY A 448 -9.63 39.91 0.22
N ALA A 449 -8.56 39.86 1.02
CA ALA A 449 -8.02 40.99 1.75
C ALA A 449 -7.43 42.06 0.81
N LEU A 450 -6.71 41.64 -0.24
CA LEU A 450 -6.16 42.55 -1.26
C LEU A 450 -7.24 43.22 -2.13
N THR A 451 -8.46 42.66 -2.17
CA THR A 451 -9.58 43.12 -3.02
C THR A 451 -10.78 43.62 -2.22
N LEU A 452 -10.57 44.08 -0.98
CA LEU A 452 -11.62 44.65 -0.13
C LEU A 452 -12.37 45.81 -0.82
N ARG A 453 -13.67 45.95 -0.50
CA ARG A 453 -14.55 46.98 -1.08
C ARG A 453 -13.98 48.38 -0.80
N GLY A 454 -13.87 49.20 -1.84
CA GLY A 454 -13.27 50.54 -1.77
C GLY A 454 -11.85 50.63 -2.35
N THR A 455 -11.21 49.49 -2.62
CA THR A 455 -9.91 49.44 -3.32
C THR A 455 -10.10 49.42 -4.85
N ARG A 456 -9.12 49.94 -5.60
CA ARG A 456 -9.11 49.95 -7.08
C ARG A 456 -9.12 48.53 -7.70
N HIS A 457 -8.89 47.49 -6.90
CA HIS A 457 -8.75 46.09 -7.32
C HIS A 457 -10.01 45.24 -7.07
N ALA A 458 -11.07 45.80 -6.49
CA ALA A 458 -12.29 45.07 -6.14
C ALA A 458 -12.97 44.37 -7.36
N GLN A 459 -12.82 44.92 -8.56
CA GLN A 459 -13.35 44.34 -9.80
C GLN A 459 -12.68 43.02 -10.20
N HIS A 460 -11.43 42.78 -9.76
CA HIS A 460 -10.69 41.56 -10.08
C HIS A 460 -10.98 40.42 -9.08
N ARG A 461 -11.70 40.69 -7.99
CA ARG A 461 -12.01 39.69 -6.95
C ARG A 461 -12.66 38.44 -7.51
N SER A 462 -13.75 38.60 -8.26
CA SER A 462 -14.50 37.46 -8.82
C SER A 462 -13.66 36.66 -9.80
N PHE A 463 -12.81 37.35 -10.58
CA PHE A 463 -11.89 36.70 -11.51
C PHE A 463 -10.82 35.90 -10.75
N SER A 464 -10.14 36.49 -9.77
CA SER A 464 -9.08 35.84 -9.03
C SER A 464 -9.57 34.66 -8.17
N VAL A 465 -10.76 34.80 -7.55
CA VAL A 465 -11.40 33.68 -6.85
C VAL A 465 -11.79 32.58 -7.86
N GLY A 466 -12.31 32.94 -9.03
CA GLY A 466 -12.59 31.98 -10.10
C GLY A 466 -11.36 31.20 -10.56
N VAL A 467 -10.20 31.87 -10.70
CA VAL A 467 -8.92 31.22 -11.03
C VAL A 467 -8.48 30.26 -9.94
N LEU A 468 -8.59 30.64 -8.67
CA LEU A 468 -8.22 29.77 -7.54
C LEU A 468 -9.14 28.54 -7.43
N VAL A 469 -10.45 28.71 -7.61
CA VAL A 469 -11.41 27.61 -7.60
C VAL A 469 -11.17 26.66 -8.78
N ALA A 470 -10.92 27.19 -9.97
CA ALA A 470 -10.60 26.38 -11.15
C ALA A 470 -9.29 25.61 -10.97
N ALA A 471 -8.25 26.24 -10.41
CA ALA A 471 -6.99 25.59 -10.09
C ALA A 471 -7.15 24.49 -9.02
N ALA A 472 -7.93 24.74 -7.97
CA ALA A 472 -8.22 23.74 -6.94
C ALA A 472 -9.00 22.53 -7.50
N MET A 473 -10.00 22.77 -8.36
CA MET A 473 -10.72 21.70 -9.04
C MET A 473 -9.82 20.90 -9.99
N PHE A 474 -8.92 21.58 -10.71
CA PHE A 474 -7.98 20.94 -11.61
C PHE A 474 -6.97 20.07 -10.85
N GLU A 475 -6.40 20.58 -9.76
CA GLU A 475 -5.50 19.81 -8.89
C GLU A 475 -6.23 18.63 -8.24
N ALA A 476 -7.46 18.82 -7.75
CA ALA A 476 -8.27 17.73 -7.21
C ALA A 476 -8.56 16.67 -8.28
N TYR A 477 -8.95 17.05 -9.50
CA TYR A 477 -9.21 16.12 -10.59
C TYR A 477 -7.97 15.28 -10.94
N PHE A 478 -6.81 15.91 -11.13
CA PHE A 478 -5.59 15.16 -11.46
C PHE A 478 -5.05 14.36 -10.28
N THR A 479 -5.20 14.84 -9.04
CA THR A 479 -4.89 14.04 -7.85
C THR A 479 -5.80 12.81 -7.77
N LEU A 480 -7.05 12.94 -8.22
CA LEU A 480 -8.04 11.87 -8.21
C LEU A 480 -7.95 10.91 -9.41
N THR A 481 -7.33 11.31 -10.54
CA THR A 481 -7.43 10.56 -11.81
C THR A 481 -6.09 10.23 -12.47
N ALA A 482 -4.99 10.89 -12.09
CA ALA A 482 -3.69 10.63 -12.69
C ALA A 482 -3.16 9.27 -12.25
N LYS A 483 -2.97 8.35 -13.20
CA LYS A 483 -2.27 7.08 -12.98
C LYS A 483 -0.77 7.32 -13.15
N VAL A 484 0.04 6.92 -12.17
CA VAL A 484 1.50 6.95 -12.28
C VAL A 484 1.97 5.62 -12.84
N SER A 485 2.45 5.61 -14.09
CA SER A 485 3.04 4.42 -14.70
C SER A 485 4.55 4.47 -14.57
N ILE A 486 5.12 3.65 -13.70
CA ILE A 486 6.57 3.41 -13.65
C ILE A 486 6.91 2.38 -14.76
N PRO A 487 7.77 2.70 -15.73
CA PRO A 487 8.18 1.76 -16.78
C PRO A 487 8.82 0.51 -16.16
N LYS A 488 8.39 -0.68 -16.60
CA LYS A 488 8.85 -1.97 -16.06
C LYS A 488 10.10 -2.53 -16.75
N ASP A 489 10.47 -2.01 -17.92
CA ASP A 489 11.57 -2.54 -18.74
C ASP A 489 12.81 -1.66 -18.62
N PHE A 490 13.85 -2.18 -17.94
CA PHE A 490 15.10 -1.45 -17.62
C PHE A 490 16.33 -1.98 -18.38
N GLU A 491 16.16 -2.59 -19.55
CA GLU A 491 17.25 -3.35 -20.22
C GLU A 491 17.62 -2.96 -21.67
N ASP A 492 17.27 -1.78 -22.19
CA ASP A 492 17.78 -1.33 -23.50
C ASP A 492 18.78 -0.15 -23.39
N PRO A 493 20.10 -0.38 -23.51
CA PRO A 493 21.13 0.65 -23.42
C PRO A 493 21.24 1.57 -24.65
N SER A 494 20.41 1.39 -25.69
CA SER A 494 20.69 1.97 -27.02
C SER A 494 19.79 3.13 -27.47
N SER A 495 18.80 3.57 -26.67
CA SER A 495 17.85 4.60 -27.11
C SER A 495 18.25 6.03 -26.74
N ALA A 496 17.94 6.97 -27.64
CA ALA A 496 18.44 8.35 -27.77
C ALA A 496 18.13 9.34 -26.62
N TRP A 497 17.89 8.88 -25.39
CA TRP A 497 17.34 9.67 -24.28
C TRP A 497 18.37 10.38 -23.40
N ARG A 498 19.67 10.22 -23.66
CA ARG A 498 20.77 10.87 -22.91
C ARG A 498 20.73 12.40 -22.86
N ASN A 499 20.04 13.07 -23.79
CA ASN A 499 20.04 14.54 -23.84
C ASN A 499 18.97 15.21 -22.97
N ILE A 500 17.96 14.48 -22.48
CA ILE A 500 16.88 15.02 -21.62
C ILE A 500 17.15 14.77 -20.12
N GLU A 501 18.20 14.03 -19.81
CA GLU A 501 18.61 13.62 -18.46
C GLU A 501 19.07 14.80 -17.57
N ARG A 502 19.43 15.95 -18.16
CA ARG A 502 20.01 17.10 -17.44
C ARG A 502 19.01 18.08 -16.81
N LEU A 503 17.73 18.04 -17.14
CA LEU A 503 16.76 19.02 -16.59
C LEU A 503 15.86 18.48 -15.46
N TYR A 504 15.63 17.16 -15.38
CA TYR A 504 14.63 16.58 -14.47
C TYR A 504 15.07 15.30 -13.74
N GLY A 505 16.37 15.05 -13.58
CA GLY A 505 16.87 14.04 -12.65
C GLY A 505 16.32 12.62 -12.87
N GLY A 506 16.65 12.02 -14.02
CA GLY A 506 16.59 10.57 -14.26
C GLY A 506 15.19 9.96 -14.43
N TYR A 507 15.09 8.96 -15.32
CA TYR A 507 13.96 8.01 -15.47
C TYR A 507 12.75 8.41 -16.34
N GLY A 508 12.62 9.65 -16.81
CA GLY A 508 11.59 9.99 -17.81
C GLY A 508 10.12 9.82 -17.36
N VAL A 509 9.88 9.69 -16.05
CA VAL A 509 8.54 9.60 -15.46
C VAL A 509 8.05 11.00 -15.08
N VAL A 510 6.95 11.45 -15.68
CA VAL A 510 6.32 12.73 -15.32
C VAL A 510 5.47 12.54 -14.06
N MET A 511 6.00 12.99 -12.93
CA MET A 511 5.28 13.02 -11.64
C MET A 511 4.28 14.18 -11.64
N TRP A 512 3.05 13.93 -12.09
CA TRP A 512 2.00 14.95 -12.16
C TRP A 512 1.78 15.67 -10.83
N HIS A 513 1.91 15.00 -9.70
CA HIS A 513 1.78 15.62 -8.38
C HIS A 513 2.85 16.68 -8.10
N ASP A 514 4.10 16.46 -8.51
CA ASP A 514 5.19 17.41 -8.29
C ASP A 514 5.05 18.62 -9.22
N VAL A 515 4.61 18.39 -10.45
CA VAL A 515 4.28 19.45 -11.43
C VAL A 515 3.12 20.31 -10.95
N LEU A 516 2.06 19.69 -10.42
CA LEU A 516 0.90 20.40 -9.88
C LEU A 516 1.25 21.17 -8.61
N LEU A 517 2.08 20.61 -7.73
CA LEU A 517 2.57 21.32 -6.55
C LEU A 517 3.41 22.55 -6.94
N LEU A 518 4.27 22.41 -7.95
CA LEU A 518 5.04 23.53 -8.48
C LEU A 518 4.11 24.59 -9.10
N ALA A 519 3.15 24.17 -9.92
CA ALA A 519 2.15 25.06 -10.52
C ALA A 519 1.34 25.80 -9.45
N ARG A 520 0.91 25.12 -8.38
CA ARG A 520 0.21 25.70 -7.24
C ARG A 520 1.04 26.80 -6.57
N ARG A 521 2.32 26.52 -6.27
CA ARG A 521 3.24 27.50 -5.67
C ARG A 521 3.43 28.71 -6.58
N ILE A 522 3.54 28.50 -7.90
CA ILE A 522 3.64 29.60 -8.87
C ILE A 522 2.36 30.42 -8.87
N VAL A 523 1.17 29.80 -8.89
CA VAL A 523 -0.11 30.51 -8.85
C VAL A 523 -0.26 31.32 -7.57
N PHE A 524 0.05 30.75 -6.40
CA PHE A 524 -0.04 31.46 -5.12
C PHE A 524 0.96 32.60 -5.01
N LEU A 525 2.12 32.51 -5.66
CA LEU A 525 3.09 33.59 -5.70
C LEU A 525 2.66 34.70 -6.68
N VAL A 526 2.25 34.33 -7.89
CA VAL A 526 2.03 35.27 -9.00
C VAL A 526 0.68 35.95 -8.93
N LEU A 527 -0.38 35.25 -8.51
CA LEU A 527 -1.75 35.76 -8.56
C LEU A 527 -1.95 37.00 -7.67
N PRO A 528 -1.51 37.04 -6.39
CA PRO A 528 -1.61 38.25 -5.57
C PRO A 528 -0.84 39.44 -6.16
N ILE A 529 0.36 39.17 -6.68
CA ILE A 529 1.24 40.19 -7.30
C ILE A 529 0.58 40.74 -8.57
N ALA A 530 0.01 39.87 -9.41
CA ALA A 530 -0.64 40.27 -10.66
C ALA A 530 -1.90 41.11 -10.41
N VAL A 531 -2.71 40.74 -9.42
CA VAL A 531 -3.92 41.49 -9.01
C VAL A 531 -3.56 42.86 -8.46
N HIS A 532 -2.46 42.97 -7.72
CA HIS A 532 -2.06 44.21 -7.08
C HIS A 532 -1.30 45.16 -8.02
N PHE A 533 -0.39 44.64 -8.87
CA PHE A 533 0.55 45.47 -9.64
C PHE A 533 0.35 45.46 -11.15
N VAL A 534 -0.16 44.39 -11.75
CA VAL A 534 -0.09 44.16 -13.21
C VAL A 534 -1.41 44.43 -13.91
N LEU A 535 -2.52 44.02 -13.31
CA LEU A 535 -3.86 44.23 -13.86
C LEU A 535 -4.26 45.69 -13.66
N LYS A 536 -3.93 46.54 -14.64
CA LYS A 536 -4.40 47.93 -14.69
C LYS A 536 -5.92 47.91 -14.73
N PRO A 537 -6.60 48.69 -13.87
CA PRO A 537 -8.03 48.77 -13.92
C PRO A 537 -8.44 49.29 -15.30
N SER A 538 -9.37 48.61 -15.96
CA SER A 538 -10.14 49.21 -17.05
C SER A 538 -10.65 50.56 -16.55
N PRO A 539 -10.43 51.67 -17.30
CA PRO A 539 -10.95 52.95 -16.85
C PRO A 539 -12.45 52.77 -16.64
N LEU A 540 -12.92 53.14 -15.44
CA LEU A 540 -14.33 53.49 -15.24
C LEU A 540 -14.76 54.29 -16.47
N PRO A 541 -15.93 54.02 -17.09
CA PRO A 541 -16.40 54.89 -18.17
C PRO A 541 -16.41 56.31 -17.61
N LEU A 542 -15.47 57.10 -18.14
CA LEU A 542 -15.12 58.40 -17.62
C LEU A 542 -16.32 59.32 -17.79
N SER A 543 -16.74 59.83 -16.64
CA SER A 543 -17.32 61.15 -16.38
C SER A 543 -18.54 61.60 -17.17
N SER A 544 -19.50 62.06 -16.37
CA SER A 544 -20.57 63.04 -16.62
C SER A 544 -20.19 64.31 -17.42
N THR A 545 -18.96 64.44 -17.92
CA THR A 545 -18.51 65.57 -18.75
C THR A 545 -18.82 65.41 -20.24
N VAL A 546 -19.16 64.21 -20.73
CA VAL A 546 -19.72 64.05 -22.09
C VAL A 546 -21.20 64.45 -22.14
N LEU A 547 -21.86 64.59 -20.98
CA LEU A 547 -23.27 64.98 -20.89
C LEU A 547 -23.54 66.49 -21.06
N LEU A 548 -22.51 67.35 -21.12
CA LEU A 548 -22.67 68.81 -21.18
C LEU A 548 -22.05 69.51 -22.41
N ASN A 549 -21.34 68.81 -23.30
CA ASN A 549 -20.95 69.42 -24.59
C ASN A 549 -22.05 69.20 -25.63
N SER A 550 -23.10 70.02 -25.50
CA SER A 550 -24.01 70.34 -26.58
C SER A 550 -23.26 71.13 -27.65
N VAL A 551 -22.98 70.51 -28.81
CA VAL A 551 -22.62 71.19 -30.08
C VAL A 551 -21.29 71.99 -30.00
N PRO A 552 -20.36 71.90 -30.97
CA PRO A 552 -19.33 72.92 -31.09
C PRO A 552 -20.00 74.26 -31.48
N GLN A 553 -20.42 75.05 -30.49
CA GLN A 553 -20.66 76.47 -30.71
C GLN A 553 -19.30 77.16 -30.71
N GLY A 554 -18.85 77.59 -31.90
CA GLY A 554 -17.66 78.42 -32.06
C GLY A 554 -16.49 77.71 -32.74
N GLY A 555 -16.58 77.54 -34.06
CA GLY A 555 -15.45 77.19 -34.91
C GLY A 555 -15.83 77.40 -36.38
N THR A 556 -15.19 78.34 -37.05
CA THR A 556 -15.51 78.85 -38.40
C THR A 556 -15.12 77.90 -39.55
N ALA A 557 -15.20 76.58 -39.35
CA ALA A 557 -14.88 75.59 -40.38
C ALA A 557 -16.10 74.70 -40.69
N PRO A 558 -16.48 74.49 -41.96
CA PRO A 558 -17.59 73.63 -42.32
C PRO A 558 -17.24 72.17 -41.98
N VAL A 559 -17.90 71.63 -40.97
CA VAL A 559 -17.82 70.20 -40.64
C VAL A 559 -18.58 69.43 -41.72
N PRO A 560 -17.98 68.39 -42.35
CA PRO A 560 -18.68 67.60 -43.37
C PRO A 560 -19.96 66.97 -42.78
N PRO A 561 -21.07 66.95 -43.52
CA PRO A 561 -22.38 66.52 -43.01
C PRO A 561 -22.38 65.08 -42.48
N GLU A 562 -21.48 64.24 -42.99
CA GLU A 562 -21.29 62.85 -42.54
C GLU A 562 -20.75 62.77 -41.10
N ALA A 563 -19.83 63.67 -40.72
CA ALA A 563 -19.28 63.70 -39.37
C ALA A 563 -20.30 64.23 -38.34
N LEU A 564 -21.14 65.18 -38.74
CA LEU A 564 -22.24 65.67 -37.91
C LEU A 564 -23.30 64.58 -37.70
N ALA A 565 -23.66 63.85 -38.76
CA ALA A 565 -24.58 62.71 -38.67
C ALA A 565 -24.04 61.62 -37.76
N PHE A 566 -22.75 61.26 -37.90
CA PHE A 566 -22.11 60.25 -37.05
C PHE A 566 -22.09 60.66 -35.57
N HIS A 567 -21.72 61.90 -35.26
CA HIS A 567 -21.74 62.41 -33.88
C HIS A 567 -23.16 62.44 -33.28
N THR A 568 -24.15 62.84 -34.08
CA THR A 568 -25.55 62.86 -33.67
C THR A 568 -26.05 61.44 -33.38
N LEU A 569 -25.69 60.48 -34.24
CA LEU A 569 -26.08 59.08 -34.10
C LEU A 569 -25.42 58.43 -32.89
N GLN A 570 -24.14 58.72 -32.64
CA GLN A 570 -23.42 58.22 -31.47
C GLN A 570 -23.97 58.82 -30.16
N SER A 571 -24.32 60.12 -30.15
CA SER A 571 -24.98 60.78 -29.02
C SER A 571 -26.37 60.18 -28.74
N LEU A 572 -27.16 59.95 -29.79
CA LEU A 572 -28.49 59.33 -29.69
C LEU A 572 -28.40 57.90 -29.18
N THR A 573 -27.44 57.11 -29.67
CA THR A 573 -27.24 55.72 -29.24
C THR A 573 -26.88 55.65 -27.76
N THR A 574 -26.01 56.56 -27.31
CA THR A 574 -25.60 56.64 -25.90
C THR A 574 -26.76 57.08 -25.01
N LYS A 575 -27.54 58.09 -25.44
CA LYS A 575 -28.76 58.52 -24.74
C LYS A 575 -29.79 57.39 -24.65
N LEU A 576 -30.03 56.63 -25.73
CA LEU A 576 -30.94 55.49 -25.75
C LEU A 576 -30.50 54.38 -24.80
N GLN A 577 -29.20 54.06 -24.75
CA GLN A 577 -28.65 53.09 -23.79
C GLN A 577 -28.81 53.58 -22.35
N LEU A 578 -28.52 54.86 -22.08
CA LEU A 578 -28.70 55.44 -20.75
C LEU A 578 -30.16 55.41 -20.32
N LEU A 579 -31.08 55.76 -21.23
CA LEU A 579 -32.53 55.75 -21.00
C LEU A 579 -33.04 54.32 -20.74
N ARG A 580 -32.48 53.31 -21.41
CA ARG A 580 -32.76 51.90 -21.12
C ARG A 580 -32.28 51.50 -19.72
N LEU A 581 -31.09 51.94 -19.30
CA LEU A 581 -30.53 51.64 -17.98
C LEU A 581 -31.26 52.38 -16.85
N THR A 582 -31.59 53.67 -17.04
CA THR A 582 -32.35 54.46 -16.06
C THR A 582 -33.77 53.94 -15.93
N ARG A 583 -34.44 53.55 -17.03
CA ARG A 583 -35.76 52.91 -16.99
C ARG A 583 -35.77 51.63 -16.15
N GLY A 584 -34.69 50.84 -16.17
CA GLY A 584 -34.52 49.67 -15.30
C GLY A 584 -34.19 50.01 -13.84
N ALA A 585 -33.65 51.21 -13.58
CA ALA A 585 -33.27 51.67 -12.24
C ALA A 585 -34.41 52.39 -11.49
N ILE A 586 -35.32 53.08 -12.20
CA ILE A 586 -36.52 53.73 -11.63
C ILE A 586 -37.29 52.79 -10.67
N PRO A 587 -37.62 51.53 -11.04
CA PRO A 587 -38.36 50.65 -10.14
C PRO A 587 -37.53 50.13 -8.96
N ARG A 588 -36.20 50.34 -8.89
CA ARG A 588 -35.36 49.89 -7.77
C ARG A 588 -35.15 50.96 -6.71
N ASN A 589 -35.35 52.23 -7.05
CA ASN A 589 -35.23 53.35 -6.14
C ASN A 589 -36.63 53.84 -5.69
N PRO A 590 -36.97 53.81 -4.39
CA PRO A 590 -38.31 54.11 -3.91
C PRO A 590 -38.75 55.56 -4.21
N THR A 591 -37.83 56.53 -4.17
CA THR A 591 -38.13 57.94 -4.41
C THR A 591 -38.44 58.20 -5.89
N LEU A 592 -37.64 57.61 -6.79
CA LEU A 592 -37.89 57.72 -8.24
C LEU A 592 -39.15 56.96 -8.66
N ARG A 593 -39.43 55.82 -8.01
CA ARG A 593 -40.67 55.07 -8.24
C ARG A 593 -41.90 55.91 -7.86
N ALA A 594 -41.90 56.52 -6.67
CA ALA A 594 -43.00 57.37 -6.22
C ALA A 594 -43.22 58.58 -7.14
N ALA A 595 -42.14 59.24 -7.58
CA ALA A 595 -42.23 60.37 -8.51
C ALA A 595 -42.77 59.96 -9.90
N ALA A 596 -42.39 58.77 -10.39
CA ALA A 596 -42.92 58.24 -11.63
C ALA A 596 -44.41 57.89 -11.50
N GLU A 597 -44.82 57.27 -10.39
CA GLU A 597 -46.23 56.97 -10.11
C GLU A 597 -47.08 58.23 -10.02
N SER A 598 -46.59 59.29 -9.36
CA SER A 598 -47.31 60.57 -9.28
C SER A 598 -47.45 61.25 -10.65
N TYR A 599 -46.41 61.19 -11.47
CA TYR A 599 -46.45 61.74 -12.83
C TYR A 599 -47.50 61.02 -13.69
N TRP A 600 -47.47 59.68 -13.72
CA TRP A 600 -48.45 58.90 -14.49
C TRP A 600 -49.87 58.99 -13.93
N ALA A 601 -50.03 59.24 -12.63
CA ALA A 601 -51.34 59.52 -12.03
C ALA A 601 -51.89 60.87 -12.51
N ALA A 602 -51.06 61.92 -12.57
CA ALA A 602 -51.44 63.22 -13.09
C ALA A 602 -51.81 63.16 -14.59
N GLU A 603 -50.99 62.50 -15.40
CA GLU A 603 -51.26 62.28 -16.83
C GLU A 603 -52.55 61.49 -17.06
N ARG A 604 -52.85 60.51 -16.20
CA ARG A 604 -54.13 59.77 -16.27
C ARG A 604 -55.31 60.69 -16.00
N GLN A 605 -55.21 61.55 -14.98
CA GLN A 605 -56.26 62.49 -14.63
C GLN A 605 -56.49 63.50 -15.75
N GLU A 606 -55.42 64.04 -16.34
CA GLU A 606 -55.52 64.95 -17.49
C GLU A 606 -56.16 64.24 -18.70
N GLY A 607 -55.73 63.00 -18.99
CA GLY A 607 -56.33 62.18 -20.04
C GLY A 607 -57.79 61.77 -19.76
N GLU A 608 -58.22 61.70 -18.51
CA GLU A 608 -59.63 61.50 -18.14
C GLU A 608 -60.44 62.78 -18.36
N CYS A 609 -59.91 63.95 -17.98
CA CYS A 609 -60.55 65.24 -18.25
C CYS A 609 -60.75 65.46 -19.75
N ILE A 610 -59.73 65.20 -20.57
CA ILE A 610 -59.81 65.33 -22.04
C ILE A 610 -60.84 64.35 -22.63
N ARG A 611 -60.92 63.12 -22.11
CA ARG A 611 -61.90 62.12 -22.57
C ARG A 611 -63.32 62.44 -22.12
N ALA A 612 -63.49 63.15 -21.00
CA ALA A 612 -64.79 63.55 -20.48
C ALA A 612 -65.31 64.86 -21.11
N ASP A 613 -64.46 65.59 -21.82
CA ASP A 613 -64.82 66.82 -22.52
C ASP A 613 -65.82 66.54 -23.66
N GLU A 614 -66.99 67.17 -23.61
CA GLU A 614 -68.08 66.95 -24.55
C GLU A 614 -67.71 67.35 -25.98
N ASP A 615 -66.91 68.41 -26.18
CA ASP A 615 -66.50 68.86 -27.51
C ASP A 615 -65.52 67.87 -28.15
N VAL A 616 -64.63 67.28 -27.34
CA VAL A 616 -63.69 66.23 -27.78
C VAL A 616 -64.45 64.96 -28.16
N GLN A 617 -65.44 64.56 -27.36
CA GLN A 617 -66.32 63.42 -27.67
C GLN A 617 -67.12 63.66 -28.96
N ASP A 618 -67.67 64.86 -29.14
CA ASP A 618 -68.46 65.20 -30.33
C ASP A 618 -67.60 65.22 -31.60
N MET A 619 -66.39 65.79 -31.52
CA MET A 619 -65.43 65.79 -32.62
C MET A 619 -64.96 64.38 -32.98
N ALA A 620 -64.66 63.54 -31.97
CA ALA A 620 -64.27 62.15 -32.21
C ALA A 620 -65.39 61.31 -32.83
N ARG A 621 -66.66 61.56 -32.46
CA ARG A 621 -67.84 60.96 -33.09
C ARG A 621 -67.98 61.39 -34.56
N ARG A 622 -67.81 62.69 -34.86
CA ARG A 622 -67.86 63.22 -36.24
C ARG A 622 -66.76 62.65 -37.13
N LEU A 623 -65.57 62.42 -36.59
CA LEU A 623 -64.43 61.82 -37.30
C LEU A 623 -64.50 60.28 -37.37
N GLY A 624 -65.50 59.65 -36.75
CA GLY A 624 -65.61 58.18 -36.69
C GLY A 624 -64.51 57.50 -35.87
N LEU A 625 -63.81 58.25 -35.02
CA LEU A 625 -62.65 57.81 -34.22
C LEU A 625 -63.01 57.50 -32.77
N GLY A 626 -64.27 57.15 -32.50
CA GLY A 626 -64.80 56.96 -31.15
C GLY A 626 -63.87 56.16 -30.21
N PHE A 627 -63.87 56.55 -28.94
CA PHE A 627 -62.99 56.01 -27.89
C PHE A 627 -63.77 55.43 -26.69
N ASP A 628 -65.08 55.29 -26.84
CA ASP A 628 -65.98 54.76 -25.80
C ASP A 628 -65.75 53.27 -25.55
N GLU A 629 -65.83 52.90 -24.27
CA GLU A 629 -65.91 51.49 -23.86
C GLU A 629 -67.29 50.93 -24.18
N SER A 630 -67.37 49.65 -24.55
CA SER A 630 -68.65 49.00 -24.83
C SER A 630 -69.54 49.04 -23.59
N SER A 631 -70.67 49.77 -23.64
CA SER A 631 -71.65 49.79 -22.55
C SER A 631 -72.89 48.99 -22.94
N LYS A 632 -73.40 48.18 -22.01
CA LYS A 632 -74.73 47.57 -22.16
C LYS A 632 -75.76 48.62 -21.74
N SER A 633 -76.42 49.25 -22.70
CA SER A 633 -77.65 49.98 -22.40
C SER A 633 -78.75 48.97 -22.02
N GLY A 634 -79.65 49.36 -21.10
CA GLY A 634 -80.75 48.53 -20.62
C GLY A 634 -81.78 48.11 -21.69
N THR A 635 -81.59 48.50 -22.95
CA THR A 635 -82.44 48.17 -24.10
C THR A 635 -81.83 47.12 -25.04
N GLY A 636 -80.86 46.32 -24.57
CA GLY A 636 -80.42 45.09 -25.24
C GLY A 636 -79.54 45.28 -26.49
N ASP A 637 -79.29 46.50 -26.94
CA ASP A 637 -78.37 46.77 -28.04
C ASP A 637 -76.97 47.12 -27.50
N VAL A 638 -75.96 46.36 -27.94
CA VAL A 638 -74.57 46.47 -27.50
C VAL A 638 -73.86 47.47 -28.41
N THR A 639 -73.48 48.64 -27.88
CA THR A 639 -72.63 49.57 -28.62
C THR A 639 -71.23 48.96 -28.77
N SER A 640 -70.79 48.78 -30.02
CA SER A 640 -69.48 48.25 -30.34
C SER A 640 -68.38 49.21 -29.91
N GLU A 641 -67.32 48.68 -29.30
CA GLU A 641 -66.14 49.43 -28.87
C GLU A 641 -65.59 50.34 -29.98
N GLY A 642 -65.26 51.58 -29.61
CA GLY A 642 -64.80 52.60 -30.55
C GLY A 642 -63.54 52.20 -31.34
N PRO A 643 -63.42 52.56 -32.65
CA PRO A 643 -62.31 52.12 -33.49
C PRO A 643 -60.92 52.49 -32.96
N LEU A 644 -60.79 53.64 -32.31
CA LEU A 644 -59.53 54.13 -31.78
C LEU A 644 -59.07 53.30 -30.58
N LEU A 645 -60.00 52.99 -29.66
CA LEU A 645 -59.71 52.12 -28.52
C LEU A 645 -59.32 50.71 -28.97
N LYS A 646 -60.00 50.18 -29.98
CA LYS A 646 -59.68 48.87 -30.58
C LYS A 646 -58.29 48.84 -31.20
N GLN A 647 -57.88 49.89 -31.92
CA GLN A 647 -56.54 50.01 -32.49
C GLN A 647 -55.45 50.14 -31.41
N VAL A 648 -55.70 50.92 -30.36
CA VAL A 648 -54.77 51.07 -29.23
C VAL A 648 -54.60 49.74 -28.50
N LYS A 649 -55.69 49.02 -28.20
CA LYS A 649 -55.61 47.68 -27.60
C LYS A 649 -54.82 46.70 -28.47
N ALA A 650 -55.03 46.72 -29.79
CA ALA A 650 -54.27 45.89 -30.72
C ALA A 650 -52.77 46.25 -30.73
N ALA A 651 -52.42 47.54 -30.69
CA ALA A 651 -51.04 48.00 -30.62
C ALA A 651 -50.35 47.61 -29.32
N VAL A 652 -51.02 47.78 -28.17
CA VAL A 652 -50.53 47.34 -26.86
C VAL A 652 -50.33 45.83 -26.83
N GLN A 653 -51.29 45.05 -27.34
CA GLN A 653 -51.18 43.60 -27.40
C GLN A 653 -50.02 43.14 -28.29
N LYS A 654 -49.78 43.85 -29.40
CA LYS A 654 -48.62 43.57 -30.29
C LYS A 654 -47.30 43.80 -29.56
N LEU A 655 -47.19 44.85 -28.75
CA LEU A 655 -46.00 45.12 -27.94
C LEU A 655 -45.79 44.03 -26.88
N ILE A 656 -46.86 43.60 -26.21
CA ILE A 656 -46.81 42.50 -25.22
C ILE A 656 -46.33 41.20 -25.91
N ASN A 657 -46.87 40.87 -27.08
CA ASN A 657 -46.48 39.69 -27.84
C ASN A 657 -45.01 39.75 -28.34
N GLN A 658 -44.46 40.95 -28.50
CA GLN A 658 -43.03 41.18 -28.81
C GLN A 658 -42.12 41.12 -27.58
N GLY A 659 -42.65 40.73 -26.41
CA GLY A 659 -41.88 40.55 -25.18
C GLY A 659 -41.77 41.80 -24.31
N TYR A 660 -42.44 42.89 -24.66
CA TYR A 660 -42.55 44.07 -23.81
C TYR A 660 -43.61 43.82 -22.73
N VAL A 661 -43.20 43.23 -21.62
CA VAL A 661 -44.09 43.01 -20.47
C VAL A 661 -44.15 44.30 -19.64
N PRO A 662 -45.35 44.85 -19.35
CA PRO A 662 -45.49 45.94 -18.38
C PRO A 662 -44.84 45.52 -17.06
N SER A 663 -44.08 46.41 -16.44
CA SER A 663 -43.44 46.13 -15.16
C SER A 663 -44.48 45.61 -14.17
N PRO A 664 -44.22 44.53 -13.39
CA PRO A 664 -45.16 44.02 -12.40
C PRO A 664 -45.50 45.06 -11.32
N PHE A 665 -44.66 46.09 -11.18
CA PHE A 665 -44.87 47.24 -10.30
C PHE A 665 -45.81 48.31 -10.87
N TRP A 666 -46.24 48.20 -12.13
CA TRP A 666 -47.16 49.14 -12.80
C TRP A 666 -48.59 48.59 -12.87
N LYS A 667 -48.88 47.51 -12.14
CA LYS A 667 -50.26 47.02 -12.02
C LYS A 667 -51.08 48.09 -11.28
N PRO A 668 -52.19 48.58 -11.85
CA PRO A 668 -53.08 49.46 -11.10
C PRO A 668 -53.57 48.71 -9.86
N SER A 669 -53.50 49.37 -8.70
CA SER A 669 -54.19 48.89 -7.51
C SER A 669 -55.67 48.66 -7.87
N PRO A 670 -56.29 47.55 -7.45
CA PRO A 670 -57.71 47.33 -7.71
C PRO A 670 -58.51 48.52 -7.16
N PRO A 671 -59.59 48.95 -7.85
CA PRO A 671 -60.41 50.05 -7.38
C PRO A 671 -60.87 49.77 -5.95
N GLN A 672 -60.60 50.70 -5.04
CA GLN A 672 -61.18 50.64 -3.70
C GLN A 672 -62.70 50.63 -3.85
N SER A 673 -63.33 49.55 -3.41
CA SER A 673 -64.78 49.46 -3.30
C SER A 673 -65.31 50.62 -2.46
N PRO A 674 -66.37 51.33 -2.89
CA PRO A 674 -67.01 52.32 -2.04
C PRO A 674 -67.76 51.58 -0.91
N GLY A 675 -67.12 51.45 0.26
CA GLY A 675 -67.85 51.40 1.52
C GLY A 675 -68.03 52.86 1.95
N GLY A 676 -69.24 53.39 2.10
CA GLY A 676 -70.31 52.82 2.90
C GLY A 676 -70.08 53.31 4.32
N SER A 677 -70.90 54.30 4.71
CA SER A 677 -71.05 54.89 6.05
C SER A 677 -70.76 53.97 7.22
#